data_AF-A0A1I0PJN0-F1
#
_entry.id   AF-A0A1I0PJN0-F1
#
_cell.length_a   1.000
_cell.length_b   1.000
_cell.length_c   1.000
_cell.angle_alpha   90.00
_cell.angle_beta   90.00
_cell.angle_gamma   90.00
#
_symmetry.space_group_name_H-M   'P 1'
#
loop_
_entity.id
_entity.type
_entity.pdbx_description
1 polymer ?
#
loop_
_entity_poly.entity_id
_entity_poly.type
_entity_poly.pdbx_seq_one_letter_code
_entity_poly.pdbx_strand_id
1 'polypeptide(L)'
;MHRIKHIFAIALTLTAQTSWAQEQRGHLVINELMQSNIDGIMDDLREFPDSWVEVYNPDSVAVNLKDYQIGGTNRPQQAYQLPDKVVGAKQHVVIYCDKEGQKMHTNFRLESGKNCEVYLFKDGQVVDQVSGLKKQPAPGIAYGRKDDGGEEWGYQLTPTPEAVNCGRVCAHDHILGHPVFSRDGQVFTSQQQVQLTLTVPEDSPEGTIICYTTDGTEPDTTSTRYVAPIDINTNRVIRARLFCNGWLSPRSTTHSYIFFTRRLTLPVVSIVTNSRYLDSSYMGIFTNNSNGNRKDWRRPINIEYFTEGNTPSQLNLLCETRVAGGATRSATKKSMAIYAHKRFGTKRFEHEFFPDQRPGITDYKSLVLRNAGNDFDYLYMRDAIVQRTMAEHADLDWQAWQPAIVYINGNYHGILNIRERGNEDNVYTNHDGLEDIDLIENWSDLKEGSWENYNQFKAFYSQDGHTMEEYEQWMDCQEFINLMAMNLYFNNLDFPGNNIIMWRPRAEGGRWRWIAKDADFTLGLYDEKVDYKILKWLYNPHIDHARDWGANSEKATLLFRQLMEDADFRREFIDRCAIYMGDFMNERGIRAIWDPMYDKIRYEYPNHRKLINQWWPVYNDELTHARNWLEKRTNEFYTQLGNFYHLGNAIPLIINKDGEATQNIRLSFNGVRLSNEVFNGRFYADRVISLEGGAGEGQMISGWHIKKVAGSSVTEEFVAGEKLSMAMPACNSLTITAAIVPGQTGISTLRSDATYPQGIYDLSGRKVRIGTTSLDGLPKGVYIVNGKKVVKTR
;
A
#
# COMPACT_ATOMS: atom_id res chain seq x y z
N MET A 1 -70.55 51.94 -79.15
CA MET A 1 -70.32 50.70 -79.94
C MET A 1 -69.38 49.80 -79.12
N HIS A 2 -69.91 48.75 -78.46
CA HIS A 2 -69.62 47.33 -78.76
C HIS A 2 -68.11 46.97 -78.61
N ARG A 3 -67.62 46.06 -77.75
CA ARG A 3 -68.14 44.86 -77.06
C ARG A 3 -67.18 44.44 -75.91
N ILE A 4 -67.76 44.03 -74.78
CA ILE A 4 -67.54 42.81 -73.95
C ILE A 4 -66.13 42.17 -73.87
N LYS A 5 -65.56 42.04 -72.65
CA LYS A 5 -65.42 40.78 -71.87
C LYS A 5 -64.78 41.06 -70.49
N HIS A 6 -65.40 40.52 -69.44
CA HIS A 6 -64.96 40.61 -68.03
C HIS A 6 -63.81 39.65 -67.75
N ILE A 7 -62.76 40.13 -67.06
CA ILE A 7 -61.87 39.32 -66.21
C ILE A 7 -61.59 40.15 -64.95
N PHE A 8 -62.08 39.67 -63.80
CA PHE A 8 -61.75 40.20 -62.48
C PHE A 8 -60.34 39.76 -62.10
N ALA A 9 -59.41 40.71 -61.94
CA ALA A 9 -58.12 40.48 -61.33
C ALA A 9 -58.22 40.74 -59.82
N ILE A 10 -58.20 39.67 -59.02
CA ILE A 10 -58.06 39.74 -57.57
C ILE A 10 -56.56 39.89 -57.28
N ALA A 11 -56.19 41.05 -56.72
CA ALA A 11 -54.85 41.30 -56.20
C ALA A 11 -54.67 40.48 -54.90
N LEU A 12 -53.87 39.42 -54.96
CA LEU A 12 -53.40 38.71 -53.77
C LEU A 12 -52.10 39.40 -53.30
N THR A 13 -52.17 40.01 -52.12
CA THR A 13 -51.02 40.52 -51.36
C THR A 13 -50.07 39.37 -51.00
N LEU A 14 -48.88 39.36 -51.61
CA LEU A 14 -47.74 38.59 -51.11
C LEU A 14 -47.24 39.23 -49.80
N THR A 15 -47.57 38.61 -48.66
CA THR A 15 -46.81 38.81 -47.42
C THR A 15 -45.58 37.94 -47.48
N ALA A 16 -44.43 38.54 -47.79
CA ALA A 16 -43.14 37.90 -47.60
C ALA A 16 -42.92 37.67 -46.09
N GLN A 17 -43.10 36.44 -45.62
CA GLN A 17 -42.51 36.02 -44.36
C GLN A 17 -41.00 35.88 -44.60
N THR A 18 -40.25 36.94 -44.30
CA THR A 18 -38.82 36.82 -44.05
C THR A 18 -38.65 35.99 -42.79
N SER A 19 -38.43 34.68 -42.95
CA SER A 19 -37.81 33.88 -41.91
C SER A 19 -36.41 34.45 -41.70
N TRP A 20 -36.19 35.15 -40.60
CA TRP A 20 -34.85 35.38 -40.12
C TRP A 20 -34.29 34.00 -39.76
N ALA A 21 -33.47 33.44 -40.65
CA ALA A 21 -32.57 32.38 -40.25
C ALA A 21 -31.70 32.96 -39.14
N GLN A 22 -31.90 32.47 -37.92
CA GLN A 22 -31.01 32.79 -36.81
C GLN A 22 -29.65 32.22 -37.19
N GLU A 23 -28.77 33.10 -37.67
CA GLU A 23 -27.38 32.79 -37.98
C GLU A 23 -26.71 32.41 -36.64
N GLN A 24 -26.71 31.12 -36.28
CA GLN A 24 -25.92 30.63 -35.17
C GLN A 24 -24.45 30.81 -35.55
N ARG A 25 -23.86 31.90 -35.09
CA ARG A 25 -22.45 32.22 -35.30
C ARG A 25 -21.62 31.67 -34.12
N GLY A 26 -20.76 30.68 -34.39
CA GLY A 26 -19.65 30.27 -33.54
C GLY A 26 -20.06 29.47 -32.30
N HIS A 27 -20.59 28.27 -32.50
CA HIS A 27 -20.91 27.31 -31.43
C HIS A 27 -20.01 26.07 -31.52
N LEU A 28 -19.49 25.63 -30.36
CA LEU A 28 -18.80 24.35 -30.23
C LEU A 28 -19.79 23.25 -29.86
N VAL A 29 -19.51 22.03 -30.30
CA VAL A 29 -20.25 20.83 -29.93
C VAL A 29 -19.32 19.82 -29.29
N ILE A 30 -19.85 18.99 -28.40
CA ILE A 30 -19.15 17.81 -27.87
C ILE A 30 -19.15 16.77 -28.99
N ASN A 31 -17.98 16.24 -29.34
CA ASN A 31 -17.79 15.38 -30.50
C ASN A 31 -17.47 13.93 -30.13
N GLU A 32 -16.56 13.73 -29.19
CA GLU A 32 -16.12 12.43 -28.71
C GLU A 32 -15.70 12.55 -27.23
N LEU A 33 -15.81 11.48 -26.45
CA LEU A 33 -15.32 11.43 -25.07
C LEU A 33 -14.93 10.01 -24.66
N MET A 34 -14.05 9.91 -23.66
CA MET A 34 -13.65 8.62 -23.09
C MET A 34 -13.63 8.71 -21.56
N GLN A 35 -14.42 7.86 -20.91
CA GLN A 35 -14.57 7.85 -19.44
C GLN A 35 -13.41 7.17 -18.70
N SER A 36 -12.66 6.30 -19.39
CA SER A 36 -11.49 5.60 -18.83
C SER A 36 -10.44 5.48 -19.94
N ASN A 37 -9.52 6.44 -19.98
CA ASN A 37 -8.37 6.39 -20.87
C ASN A 37 -7.26 5.55 -20.24
N ILE A 38 -6.71 4.62 -21.02
CA ILE A 38 -5.56 3.83 -20.60
C ILE A 38 -4.31 4.35 -21.30
N ASP A 39 -4.31 4.27 -22.61
CA ASP A 39 -3.20 4.66 -23.48
C ASP A 39 -3.67 5.16 -24.86
N GLY A 40 -4.92 5.61 -24.96
CA GLY A 40 -5.48 6.15 -26.20
C GLY A 40 -4.91 7.53 -26.53
N ILE A 41 -4.82 8.42 -25.54
CA ILE A 41 -4.16 9.72 -25.67
C ILE A 41 -3.23 10.00 -24.51
N MET A 42 -2.15 10.70 -24.80
CA MET A 42 -1.22 11.26 -23.83
C MET A 42 -1.37 12.78 -23.81
N ASP A 43 -1.38 13.38 -22.62
CA ASP A 43 -1.51 14.82 -22.44
C ASP A 43 -0.17 15.57 -22.60
N ASP A 44 -0.21 16.90 -22.46
CA ASP A 44 0.97 17.78 -22.50
C ASP A 44 1.87 17.69 -21.26
N LEU A 45 1.40 17.02 -20.19
CA LEU A 45 2.20 16.65 -19.02
C LEU A 45 2.93 15.30 -19.20
N ARG A 46 2.73 14.65 -20.35
CA ARG A 46 3.23 13.31 -20.71
C ARG A 46 2.66 12.20 -19.81
N GLU A 47 1.42 12.40 -19.39
CA GLU A 47 0.61 11.45 -18.67
C GLU A 47 -0.53 10.91 -19.53
N PHE A 48 -1.07 9.77 -19.10
CA PHE A 48 -2.33 9.28 -19.61
C PHE A 48 -3.45 9.84 -18.71
N PRO A 49 -4.17 10.89 -19.15
CA PRO A 49 -5.23 11.49 -18.34
C PRO A 49 -6.29 10.44 -18.03
N ASP A 50 -6.98 10.56 -16.90
CA ASP A 50 -8.01 9.59 -16.47
C ASP A 50 -9.12 9.45 -17.52
N SER A 51 -9.53 10.58 -18.10
CA SER A 51 -10.61 10.69 -19.07
C SER A 51 -10.43 11.96 -19.91
N TRP A 52 -11.21 12.10 -20.97
CA TRP A 52 -11.15 13.29 -21.83
C TRP A 52 -12.46 13.54 -22.57
N VAL A 53 -12.64 14.77 -23.01
CA VAL A 53 -13.73 15.21 -23.88
C VAL A 53 -13.13 15.97 -25.05
N GLU A 54 -13.52 15.62 -26.27
CA GLU A 54 -13.23 16.37 -27.47
C GLU A 54 -14.42 17.29 -27.81
N VAL A 55 -14.12 18.53 -28.15
CA VAL A 55 -15.07 19.46 -28.75
C VAL A 55 -14.67 19.78 -30.19
N TYR A 56 -15.67 19.97 -31.04
CA TYR A 56 -15.53 20.25 -32.45
C TYR A 56 -16.19 21.59 -32.80
N ASN A 57 -15.57 22.33 -33.72
CA ASN A 57 -16.14 23.53 -34.31
C ASN A 57 -16.78 23.22 -35.67
N PRO A 58 -18.12 23.02 -35.75
CA PRO A 58 -18.82 22.77 -36.99
C PRO A 58 -18.94 24.03 -37.87
N ASP A 59 -18.64 25.22 -37.37
CA ASP A 59 -18.85 26.46 -38.11
C ASP A 59 -17.71 26.77 -39.08
N SER A 60 -17.94 27.74 -39.95
CA SER A 60 -16.97 28.25 -40.93
C SER A 60 -16.05 29.34 -40.37
N VAL A 61 -16.22 29.71 -39.10
CA VAL A 61 -15.44 30.75 -38.40
C VAL A 61 -14.79 30.19 -37.14
N ALA A 62 -13.64 30.75 -36.77
CA ALA A 62 -12.95 30.34 -35.56
C ALA A 62 -13.69 30.83 -34.30
N VAL A 63 -13.61 30.06 -33.23
CA VAL A 63 -14.21 30.35 -31.92
C VAL A 63 -13.15 30.27 -30.83
N ASN A 64 -13.33 30.98 -29.72
CA ASN A 64 -12.38 30.95 -28.61
C ASN A 64 -12.95 30.15 -27.43
N LEU A 65 -12.16 29.21 -26.90
CA LEU A 65 -12.54 28.40 -25.75
C LEU A 65 -12.80 29.23 -24.49
N LYS A 66 -12.22 30.43 -24.33
CA LYS A 66 -12.45 31.27 -23.14
C LYS A 66 -13.90 31.72 -22.96
N ASP A 67 -14.70 31.66 -24.02
CA ASP A 67 -16.13 31.99 -23.97
C ASP A 67 -16.96 30.80 -23.45
N TYR A 68 -16.31 29.65 -23.18
CA TYR A 68 -16.96 28.39 -22.84
C TYR A 68 -16.56 27.84 -21.47
N GLN A 69 -17.46 27.06 -20.89
CA GLN A 69 -17.23 26.29 -19.66
C GLN A 69 -17.66 24.84 -19.88
N ILE A 70 -17.02 23.88 -19.21
CA ILE A 70 -17.37 22.47 -19.28
C ILE A 70 -17.60 21.89 -17.89
N GLY A 71 -18.64 21.08 -17.69
CA GLY A 71 -18.94 20.52 -16.38
C GLY A 71 -19.72 19.22 -16.42
N GLY A 72 -19.64 18.46 -15.33
CA GLY A 72 -20.41 17.22 -15.14
C GLY A 72 -21.83 17.41 -14.60
N THR A 73 -22.32 18.65 -14.50
CA THR A 73 -23.68 18.98 -14.04
C THR A 73 -24.24 20.15 -14.84
N ASN A 74 -25.56 20.29 -14.89
CA ASN A 74 -26.24 21.43 -15.52
C ASN A 74 -26.19 22.72 -14.66
N ARG A 75 -25.04 23.01 -14.05
CA ARG A 75 -24.82 24.18 -13.19
C ARG A 75 -23.57 24.91 -13.67
N PRO A 76 -23.70 26.00 -14.45
CA PRO A 76 -22.54 26.69 -15.02
C PRO A 76 -21.62 27.25 -13.93
N GLN A 77 -22.14 27.59 -12.74
CA GLN A 77 -21.30 28.05 -11.62
C GLN A 77 -20.39 26.96 -11.05
N GLN A 78 -20.63 25.69 -11.37
CA GLN A 78 -19.80 24.54 -11.01
C GLN A 78 -18.93 24.04 -12.17
N ALA A 79 -19.08 24.63 -13.37
CA ALA A 79 -18.33 24.24 -14.55
C ALA A 79 -16.92 24.82 -14.53
N TYR A 80 -15.98 24.09 -15.15
CA TYR A 80 -14.62 24.51 -15.34
C TYR A 80 -14.51 25.50 -16.50
N GLN A 81 -13.91 26.66 -16.25
CA GLN A 81 -13.68 27.69 -17.26
C GLN A 81 -12.55 27.26 -18.22
N LEU A 82 -12.84 27.20 -19.51
CA LEU A 82 -11.83 26.83 -20.51
C LEU A 82 -10.89 28.00 -20.83
N PRO A 83 -9.64 27.74 -21.28
CA PRO A 83 -8.60 28.76 -21.45
C PRO A 83 -8.76 29.58 -22.73
N ASP A 84 -8.00 30.68 -22.87
CA ASP A 84 -7.88 31.41 -24.13
C ASP A 84 -7.13 30.57 -25.18
N LYS A 85 -7.90 29.84 -25.99
CA LYS A 85 -7.42 29.00 -27.09
C LYS A 85 -8.41 29.09 -28.25
N VAL A 86 -7.93 29.47 -29.42
CA VAL A 86 -8.74 29.55 -30.63
C VAL A 86 -8.88 28.17 -31.26
N VAL A 87 -10.11 27.75 -31.52
CA VAL A 87 -10.46 26.57 -32.30
C VAL A 87 -10.86 27.05 -33.70
N GLY A 88 -10.07 26.68 -34.70
CA GLY A 88 -10.34 27.04 -36.10
C GLY A 88 -11.66 26.45 -36.61
N ALA A 89 -12.15 26.96 -37.74
CA ALA A 89 -13.28 26.37 -38.44
C ALA A 89 -12.97 24.90 -38.78
N LYS A 90 -13.91 23.98 -38.52
CA LYS A 90 -13.74 22.54 -38.79
C LYS A 90 -12.52 21.91 -38.09
N GLN A 91 -12.20 22.39 -36.89
CA GLN A 91 -11.11 21.86 -36.06
C GLN A 91 -11.65 21.26 -34.76
N HIS A 92 -10.85 20.36 -34.20
CA HIS A 92 -11.11 19.63 -32.97
C HIS A 92 -10.16 20.10 -31.88
N VAL A 93 -10.55 19.92 -30.63
CA VAL A 93 -9.64 20.08 -29.49
C VAL A 93 -10.04 19.16 -28.36
N VAL A 94 -9.04 18.50 -27.77
CA VAL A 94 -9.23 17.65 -26.59
C VAL A 94 -9.06 18.46 -25.31
N ILE A 95 -9.96 18.22 -24.37
CA ILE A 95 -9.97 18.72 -22.99
C ILE A 95 -9.71 17.52 -22.07
N TYR A 96 -8.65 17.58 -21.27
CA TYR A 96 -8.27 16.52 -20.34
C TYR A 96 -9.10 16.59 -19.06
N CYS A 97 -9.58 15.45 -18.59
CA CYS A 97 -10.43 15.33 -17.41
C CYS A 97 -9.76 14.45 -16.35
N ASP A 98 -8.86 15.05 -15.57
CA ASP A 98 -7.90 14.38 -14.68
C ASP A 98 -7.67 15.06 -13.33
N LYS A 99 -8.40 16.14 -13.03
CA LYS A 99 -8.31 16.95 -11.79
C LYS A 99 -7.09 17.86 -11.64
N GLU A 100 -6.25 18.05 -12.66
CA GLU A 100 -5.15 19.02 -12.56
C GLU A 100 -5.67 20.47 -12.47
N GLY A 101 -6.84 20.77 -13.05
CA GLY A 101 -7.54 22.05 -12.85
C GLY A 101 -6.82 23.27 -13.42
N GLN A 102 -6.05 23.10 -14.50
CA GLN A 102 -5.30 24.17 -15.14
C GLN A 102 -5.29 24.02 -16.67
N LYS A 103 -5.45 25.14 -17.40
CA LYS A 103 -5.45 25.19 -18.88
C LYS A 103 -6.45 24.19 -19.46
N MET A 104 -6.00 23.24 -20.28
CA MET A 104 -6.83 22.22 -20.93
C MET A 104 -7.22 21.08 -19.98
N HIS A 105 -6.71 21.05 -18.75
CA HIS A 105 -7.05 20.06 -17.75
C HIS A 105 -8.14 20.58 -16.81
N THR A 106 -9.25 19.85 -16.71
CA THR A 106 -10.34 20.22 -15.82
C THR A 106 -10.03 19.85 -14.36
N ASN A 107 -10.76 20.45 -13.43
CA ASN A 107 -10.68 20.13 -11.99
C ASN A 107 -11.54 18.90 -11.61
N PHE A 108 -12.04 18.15 -12.60
CA PHE A 108 -12.84 16.95 -12.41
C PHE A 108 -12.38 15.85 -13.38
N ARG A 109 -12.98 14.67 -13.24
CA ARG A 109 -12.83 13.55 -14.17
C ARG A 109 -14.19 13.00 -14.54
N LEU A 110 -14.30 12.36 -15.70
CA LEU A 110 -15.50 11.64 -16.07
C LEU A 110 -15.62 10.36 -15.23
N GLU A 111 -16.82 10.04 -14.79
CA GLU A 111 -17.08 8.91 -13.91
C GLU A 111 -17.82 7.80 -14.67
N SER A 112 -17.11 6.71 -14.98
CA SER A 112 -17.74 5.52 -15.57
C SER A 112 -18.76 4.90 -14.61
N GLY A 113 -20.02 4.85 -15.02
CA GLY A 113 -21.11 4.15 -14.32
C GLY A 113 -21.99 5.00 -13.41
N LYS A 114 -21.85 6.34 -13.40
CA LYS A 114 -22.74 7.26 -12.66
C LYS A 114 -23.68 8.07 -13.57
N ASN A 115 -24.22 7.46 -14.64
CA ASN A 115 -24.95 8.18 -15.69
C ASN A 115 -24.16 9.40 -16.19
N CYS A 116 -22.91 9.18 -16.61
CA CYS A 116 -21.97 10.26 -16.90
C CYS A 116 -22.63 11.33 -17.78
N GLU A 117 -22.58 12.57 -17.31
CA GLU A 117 -23.09 13.75 -18.01
C GLU A 117 -21.95 14.70 -18.29
N VAL A 118 -22.00 15.36 -19.44
CA VAL A 118 -21.06 16.40 -19.84
C VAL A 118 -21.88 17.53 -20.44
N TYR A 119 -21.72 18.72 -19.90
CA TYR A 119 -22.37 19.93 -20.37
C TYR A 119 -21.32 20.91 -20.86
N LEU A 120 -21.54 21.45 -22.04
CA LEU A 120 -20.78 22.56 -22.60
C LEU A 120 -21.63 23.82 -22.51
N PHE A 121 -21.09 24.86 -21.88
CA PHE A 121 -21.75 26.14 -21.67
C PHE A 121 -21.07 27.24 -22.47
N LYS A 122 -21.84 28.23 -22.89
CA LYS A 122 -21.37 29.53 -23.39
C LYS A 122 -22.21 30.62 -22.75
N ASP A 123 -21.58 31.65 -22.20
CA ASP A 123 -22.28 32.76 -21.51
C ASP A 123 -23.30 32.28 -20.43
N GLY A 124 -22.99 31.17 -19.75
CA GLY A 124 -23.84 30.56 -18.72
C GLY A 124 -25.03 29.75 -19.24
N GLN A 125 -25.19 29.59 -20.55
CA GLN A 125 -26.23 28.75 -21.17
C GLN A 125 -25.63 27.46 -21.71
N VAL A 126 -26.37 26.34 -21.61
CA VAL A 126 -25.97 25.07 -22.23
C VAL A 126 -26.05 25.21 -23.75
N VAL A 127 -24.94 24.96 -24.44
CA VAL A 127 -24.85 24.98 -25.90
C VAL A 127 -24.75 23.58 -26.51
N ASP A 128 -24.21 22.61 -25.77
CA ASP A 128 -24.30 21.19 -26.11
C ASP A 128 -24.21 20.35 -24.83
N GLN A 129 -24.71 19.13 -24.89
CA GLN A 129 -24.66 18.20 -23.76
C GLN A 129 -24.66 16.74 -24.22
N VAL A 130 -24.03 15.90 -23.41
CA VAL A 130 -24.16 14.45 -23.46
C VAL A 130 -24.67 13.98 -22.11
N SER A 131 -25.82 13.30 -22.08
CA SER A 131 -26.49 12.89 -20.83
C SER A 131 -26.92 11.43 -20.88
N GLY A 132 -27.04 10.79 -19.72
CA GLY A 132 -27.56 9.42 -19.63
C GLY A 132 -26.62 8.35 -20.17
N LEU A 133 -25.31 8.62 -20.22
CA LEU A 133 -24.33 7.64 -20.67
C LEU A 133 -24.31 6.44 -19.74
N LYS A 134 -24.43 5.25 -20.32
CA LYS A 134 -24.16 4.01 -19.61
C LYS A 134 -22.71 3.95 -19.15
N LYS A 135 -22.45 3.09 -18.17
CA LYS A 135 -21.08 2.66 -17.84
C LYS A 135 -20.37 2.32 -19.15
N GLN A 136 -19.13 2.77 -19.30
CA GLN A 136 -18.33 2.44 -20.48
C GLN A 136 -18.20 0.90 -20.58
N PRO A 137 -18.39 0.30 -21.77
CA PRO A 137 -18.48 -1.16 -21.90
C PRO A 137 -17.16 -1.86 -21.57
N ALA A 138 -16.02 -1.23 -21.86
CA ALA A 138 -14.71 -1.55 -21.31
C ALA A 138 -13.79 -0.31 -21.31
N PRO A 139 -12.72 -0.27 -20.50
CA PRO A 139 -11.70 0.78 -20.59
C PRO A 139 -11.12 0.96 -21.99
N GLY A 140 -10.73 2.19 -22.34
CA GLY A 140 -10.14 2.52 -23.64
C GLY A 140 -11.13 2.66 -24.80
N ILE A 141 -12.44 2.55 -24.55
CA ILE A 141 -13.49 2.67 -25.60
C ILE A 141 -14.14 4.06 -25.55
N ALA A 142 -14.00 4.86 -26.61
CA ALA A 142 -14.64 6.17 -26.68
C ALA A 142 -16.12 6.08 -27.07
N TYR A 143 -16.88 7.12 -26.70
CA TYR A 143 -18.26 7.36 -27.11
C TYR A 143 -18.30 8.70 -27.84
N GLY A 144 -18.88 8.74 -29.03
CA GLY A 144 -18.83 9.94 -29.86
C GLY A 144 -19.91 9.97 -30.93
N ARG A 145 -19.98 11.11 -31.61
CA ARG A 145 -20.77 11.26 -32.85
C ARG A 145 -20.18 10.36 -33.93
N LYS A 146 -21.01 9.83 -34.81
CA LYS A 146 -20.56 8.99 -35.93
C LYS A 146 -19.78 9.80 -36.95
N ASP A 147 -20.33 10.95 -37.30
CA ASP A 147 -19.73 11.97 -38.16
C ASP A 147 -19.57 13.25 -37.33
N ASP A 148 -18.53 14.05 -37.60
CA ASP A 148 -18.27 15.28 -36.83
C ASP A 148 -19.49 16.21 -36.80
N GLY A 149 -19.95 16.56 -35.60
CA GLY A 149 -21.13 17.40 -35.39
C GLY A 149 -22.47 16.79 -35.84
N GLY A 150 -22.51 15.52 -36.25
CA GLY A 150 -23.73 14.81 -36.64
C GLY A 150 -24.57 14.32 -35.45
N GLU A 151 -25.84 14.01 -35.68
CA GLU A 151 -26.80 13.64 -34.62
C GLU A 151 -26.70 12.17 -34.15
N GLU A 152 -26.08 11.29 -34.94
CA GLU A 152 -25.95 9.87 -34.63
C GLU A 152 -24.77 9.65 -33.66
N TRP A 153 -25.03 9.04 -32.49
CA TRP A 153 -24.03 8.74 -31.48
C TRP A 153 -23.88 7.24 -31.25
N GLY A 154 -22.68 6.82 -30.87
CA GLY A 154 -22.44 5.46 -30.38
C GLY A 154 -21.01 5.28 -29.89
N TYR A 155 -20.67 4.05 -29.55
CA TYR A 155 -19.30 3.71 -29.18
C TYR A 155 -18.44 3.63 -30.44
N GLN A 156 -17.32 4.34 -30.44
CA GLN A 156 -16.40 4.40 -31.58
C GLN A 156 -15.71 3.05 -31.74
N LEU A 157 -15.79 2.45 -32.94
CA LEU A 157 -15.00 1.24 -33.25
C LEU A 157 -13.50 1.53 -33.24
N THR A 158 -13.12 2.78 -33.51
CA THR A 158 -11.76 3.28 -33.38
C THR A 158 -11.84 4.72 -32.87
N PRO A 159 -11.37 5.02 -31.66
CA PRO A 159 -11.33 6.40 -31.16
C PRO A 159 -10.52 7.31 -32.09
N THR A 160 -10.95 8.57 -32.24
CA THR A 160 -10.40 9.53 -33.21
C THR A 160 -10.07 10.90 -32.59
N PRO A 161 -9.40 10.95 -31.42
CA PRO A 161 -9.07 12.22 -30.79
C PRO A 161 -8.20 13.10 -31.70
N GLU A 162 -8.57 14.38 -31.78
CA GLU A 162 -8.00 15.42 -32.64
C GLU A 162 -8.08 15.13 -34.15
N ALA A 163 -8.97 14.22 -34.55
CA ALA A 163 -9.18 13.82 -35.94
C ALA A 163 -10.68 13.72 -36.28
N VAL A 164 -10.97 13.61 -37.58
CA VAL A 164 -12.35 13.39 -38.04
C VAL A 164 -12.85 12.04 -37.53
N ASN A 165 -14.07 12.02 -36.97
CA ASN A 165 -14.71 10.79 -36.54
C ASN A 165 -14.74 9.72 -37.64
N CYS A 166 -14.50 8.47 -37.28
CA CYS A 166 -14.25 7.40 -38.25
C CYS A 166 -15.48 6.93 -39.05
N GLY A 167 -16.65 7.55 -38.84
CA GLY A 167 -17.91 7.17 -39.49
C GLY A 167 -18.52 5.86 -39.01
N ARG A 168 -17.93 5.23 -37.98
CA ARG A 168 -18.28 3.87 -37.54
C ARG A 168 -18.47 3.80 -36.02
N VAL A 169 -19.73 3.64 -35.63
CA VAL A 169 -20.16 3.47 -34.25
C VAL A 169 -20.98 2.20 -34.08
N CYS A 170 -21.06 1.68 -32.85
CA CYS A 170 -21.93 0.57 -32.50
C CYS A 170 -22.62 0.79 -31.13
N ALA A 171 -23.54 -0.10 -30.80
CA ALA A 171 -24.22 -0.09 -29.50
C ALA A 171 -23.32 -0.63 -28.38
N HIS A 172 -23.70 -0.34 -27.13
CA HIS A 172 -22.97 -0.72 -25.91
C HIS A 172 -22.67 -2.22 -25.79
N ASP A 173 -23.59 -3.06 -26.26
CA ASP A 173 -23.56 -4.52 -26.17
C ASP A 173 -22.79 -5.19 -27.32
N HIS A 174 -22.38 -4.44 -28.33
CA HIS A 174 -21.55 -4.92 -29.44
C HIS A 174 -20.07 -4.93 -29.03
N ILE A 175 -19.77 -5.66 -27.97
CA ILE A 175 -18.44 -5.80 -27.39
C ILE A 175 -18.04 -7.28 -27.38
N LEU A 176 -16.84 -7.57 -27.86
CA LEU A 176 -16.30 -8.93 -27.87
C LEU A 176 -15.94 -9.38 -26.45
N GLY A 177 -15.96 -10.69 -26.23
CA GLY A 177 -15.39 -11.30 -25.04
C GLY A 177 -13.86 -11.31 -25.06
N HIS A 178 -13.28 -12.19 -24.25
CA HIS A 178 -11.85 -12.42 -24.18
C HIS A 178 -11.47 -13.74 -24.88
N PRO A 179 -10.30 -13.83 -25.54
CA PRO A 179 -9.83 -15.12 -26.05
C PRO A 179 -9.60 -16.09 -24.89
N VAL A 180 -9.97 -17.35 -25.07
CA VAL A 180 -9.76 -18.40 -24.08
C VAL A 180 -8.41 -19.04 -24.32
N PHE A 181 -7.57 -19.04 -23.29
CA PHE A 181 -6.28 -19.73 -23.31
C PHE A 181 -6.47 -21.16 -22.85
N SER A 182 -5.84 -22.13 -23.52
CA SER A 182 -5.87 -23.53 -23.08
C SER A 182 -5.12 -23.75 -21.76
N ARG A 183 -4.38 -22.74 -21.30
CA ARG A 183 -3.60 -22.75 -20.07
C ARG A 183 -3.34 -21.31 -19.60
N ASP A 184 -3.66 -21.03 -18.35
CA ASP A 184 -3.29 -19.77 -17.70
C ASP A 184 -1.76 -19.62 -17.59
N GLY A 185 -1.32 -18.40 -17.29
CA GLY A 185 0.07 -18.10 -16.97
C GLY A 185 0.56 -18.97 -15.82
N GLN A 186 1.83 -19.36 -15.87
CA GLN A 186 2.41 -20.32 -14.92
C GLN A 186 3.94 -20.19 -14.84
N VAL A 187 4.47 -20.40 -13.63
CA VAL A 187 5.90 -20.58 -13.40
C VAL A 187 6.24 -22.07 -13.41
N PHE A 188 6.98 -22.52 -14.41
CA PHE A 188 7.46 -23.88 -14.56
C PHE A 188 8.78 -24.09 -13.83
N THR A 189 8.85 -25.09 -12.95
CA THR A 189 10.09 -25.37 -12.18
C THR A 189 11.08 -26.29 -12.89
N SER A 190 10.74 -26.72 -14.11
CA SER A 190 11.56 -27.54 -14.98
C SER A 190 11.39 -27.11 -16.43
N GLN A 191 12.40 -27.37 -17.27
CA GLN A 191 12.24 -27.20 -18.71
C GLN A 191 11.18 -28.18 -19.23
N GLN A 192 10.33 -27.69 -20.12
CA GLN A 192 9.33 -28.47 -20.83
C GLN A 192 8.87 -27.70 -22.07
N GLN A 193 8.20 -28.39 -22.99
CA GLN A 193 7.48 -27.75 -24.08
C GLN A 193 6.01 -27.66 -23.70
N VAL A 194 5.43 -26.48 -23.84
CA VAL A 194 4.00 -26.22 -23.66
C VAL A 194 3.44 -25.79 -25.00
N GLN A 195 2.41 -26.49 -25.45
CA GLN A 195 1.64 -26.09 -26.62
C GLN A 195 0.43 -25.29 -26.15
N LEU A 196 0.43 -23.99 -26.43
CA LEU A 196 -0.67 -23.09 -26.08
C LEU A 196 -1.66 -22.99 -27.23
N THR A 197 -2.92 -23.31 -26.97
CA THR A 197 -4.03 -23.10 -27.91
C THR A 197 -4.86 -21.91 -27.45
N LEU A 198 -5.25 -21.05 -28.38
CA LEU A 198 -6.19 -19.95 -28.15
C LEU A 198 -7.50 -20.26 -28.88
N THR A 199 -8.64 -20.03 -28.22
CA THR A 199 -9.95 -20.22 -28.83
C THR A 199 -10.82 -18.97 -28.73
N VAL A 200 -11.65 -18.78 -29.76
CA VAL A 200 -12.70 -17.77 -29.77
C VAL A 200 -13.87 -18.32 -28.94
N PRO A 201 -14.44 -17.56 -27.99
CA PRO A 201 -15.65 -17.96 -27.25
C PRO A 201 -16.81 -18.32 -28.18
N GLU A 202 -17.62 -19.32 -27.82
CA GLU A 202 -18.71 -19.85 -28.65
C GLU A 202 -19.79 -18.79 -29.00
N ASP A 203 -19.97 -17.79 -28.13
CA ASP A 203 -20.91 -16.69 -28.28
C ASP A 203 -20.36 -15.49 -29.07
N SER A 204 -19.12 -15.58 -29.56
CA SER A 204 -18.53 -14.52 -30.38
C SER A 204 -19.15 -14.48 -31.79
N PRO A 205 -19.28 -13.28 -32.39
CA PRO A 205 -19.85 -13.13 -33.72
C PRO A 205 -19.03 -13.85 -34.80
N GLU A 206 -19.71 -14.31 -35.85
CA GLU A 206 -19.06 -14.93 -37.00
C GLU A 206 -17.99 -14.00 -37.61
N GLY A 207 -16.86 -14.57 -38.02
CA GLY A 207 -15.72 -13.81 -38.56
C GLY A 207 -14.78 -13.24 -37.49
N THR A 208 -15.02 -13.50 -36.20
CA THR A 208 -14.09 -13.13 -35.13
C THR A 208 -12.73 -13.83 -35.31
N ILE A 209 -11.66 -13.04 -35.19
CA ILE A 209 -10.28 -13.51 -35.23
C ILE A 209 -9.57 -13.21 -33.91
N ILE A 210 -8.52 -13.97 -33.62
CA ILE A 210 -7.60 -13.72 -32.50
C ILE A 210 -6.29 -13.17 -33.08
N CYS A 211 -5.84 -12.02 -32.57
CA CYS A 211 -4.47 -11.54 -32.79
C CYS A 211 -3.71 -11.50 -31.47
N TYR A 212 -2.40 -11.71 -31.52
CA TYR A 212 -1.56 -11.74 -30.33
C TYR A 212 -0.19 -11.10 -30.55
N THR A 213 0.44 -10.72 -29.44
CA THR A 213 1.81 -10.19 -29.38
C THR A 213 2.61 -10.94 -28.32
N THR A 214 3.92 -10.91 -28.46
CA THR A 214 4.88 -11.58 -27.55
C THR A 214 5.87 -10.61 -26.90
N ASP A 215 5.78 -9.32 -27.21
CA ASP A 215 6.74 -8.27 -26.84
C ASP A 215 6.19 -7.29 -25.79
N GLY A 216 4.96 -7.54 -25.31
CA GLY A 216 4.26 -6.72 -24.32
C GLY A 216 3.42 -5.59 -24.89
N THR A 217 3.45 -5.34 -26.20
CA THR A 217 2.57 -4.35 -26.86
C THR A 217 1.12 -4.83 -26.91
N GLU A 218 0.16 -3.90 -26.87
CA GLU A 218 -1.26 -4.24 -27.02
C GLU A 218 -1.53 -4.74 -28.45
N PRO A 219 -2.12 -5.93 -28.65
CA PRO A 219 -2.46 -6.41 -29.98
C PRO A 219 -3.46 -5.50 -30.69
N ASP A 220 -3.26 -5.33 -31.99
CA ASP A 220 -4.14 -4.66 -32.94
C ASP A 220 -4.44 -5.55 -34.16
N THR A 221 -5.18 -5.03 -35.13
CA THR A 221 -5.54 -5.76 -36.35
C THR A 221 -4.35 -6.05 -37.29
N THR A 222 -3.19 -5.43 -37.06
CA THR A 222 -1.94 -5.66 -37.81
C THR A 222 -1.01 -6.66 -37.13
N SER A 223 -1.30 -7.00 -35.87
CA SER A 223 -0.56 -7.96 -35.07
C SER A 223 -0.71 -9.40 -35.60
N THR A 224 0.12 -10.30 -35.11
CA THR A 224 0.13 -11.70 -35.57
C THR A 224 -1.22 -12.37 -35.32
N ARG A 225 -1.86 -12.85 -36.39
CA ARG A 225 -3.09 -13.65 -36.29
C ARG A 225 -2.77 -15.05 -35.77
N TYR A 226 -3.53 -15.51 -34.79
CA TYR A 226 -3.46 -16.89 -34.32
C TYR A 226 -4.11 -17.84 -35.35
N VAL A 227 -3.34 -18.79 -35.87
CA VAL A 227 -3.78 -19.77 -36.87
C VAL A 227 -3.37 -21.20 -36.54
N ALA A 228 -2.48 -21.40 -35.56
CA ALA A 228 -2.00 -22.69 -35.10
C ALA A 228 -1.50 -22.55 -33.64
N PRO A 229 -1.42 -23.65 -32.87
CA PRO A 229 -0.91 -23.60 -31.50
C PRO A 229 0.49 -22.98 -31.38
N ILE A 230 0.72 -22.27 -30.28
CA ILE A 230 1.97 -21.56 -30.00
C ILE A 230 2.88 -22.46 -29.15
N ASP A 231 4.07 -22.76 -29.66
CA ASP A 231 5.09 -23.47 -28.89
C ASP A 231 5.81 -22.55 -27.90
N ILE A 232 5.82 -22.96 -26.62
CA ILE A 232 6.43 -22.25 -25.51
C ILE A 232 7.41 -23.19 -24.82
N ASN A 233 8.70 -22.91 -24.95
CA ASN A 233 9.82 -23.68 -24.38
C ASN A 233 10.88 -22.79 -23.71
N THR A 234 10.62 -21.49 -23.66
CA THR A 234 11.44 -20.42 -23.07
C THR A 234 10.49 -19.38 -22.51
N ASN A 235 10.99 -18.51 -21.61
CA ASN A 235 10.16 -17.46 -21.01
C ASN A 235 9.46 -16.66 -22.10
N ARG A 236 8.14 -16.57 -22.01
CA ARG A 236 7.33 -15.88 -23.00
C ARG A 236 6.12 -15.25 -22.36
N VAL A 237 5.83 -14.04 -22.78
CA VAL A 237 4.55 -13.37 -22.48
C VAL A 237 3.69 -13.45 -23.72
N ILE A 238 2.39 -13.61 -23.55
CA ILE A 238 1.40 -13.61 -24.63
C ILE A 238 0.30 -12.64 -24.24
N ARG A 239 0.07 -11.64 -25.08
CA ARG A 239 -1.15 -10.81 -25.03
C ARG A 239 -2.01 -11.18 -26.21
N ALA A 240 -3.27 -11.56 -26.01
CA ALA A 240 -4.18 -11.92 -27.09
C ALA A 240 -5.50 -11.14 -26.99
N ARG A 241 -6.04 -10.75 -28.14
CA ARG A 241 -7.24 -9.92 -28.27
C ARG A 241 -8.09 -10.40 -29.44
N LEU A 242 -9.41 -10.30 -29.29
CA LEU A 242 -10.38 -10.62 -30.34
C LEU A 242 -10.65 -9.41 -31.22
N PHE A 243 -10.88 -9.64 -32.52
CA PHE A 243 -11.30 -8.62 -33.47
C PHE A 243 -12.42 -9.16 -34.35
N CYS A 244 -13.46 -8.35 -34.55
CA CYS A 244 -14.54 -8.62 -35.48
C CYS A 244 -15.06 -7.30 -36.05
N ASN A 245 -15.36 -7.27 -37.34
CA ASN A 245 -15.84 -6.06 -37.99
C ASN A 245 -17.19 -5.62 -37.42
N GLY A 246 -17.32 -4.34 -37.05
CA GLY A 246 -18.55 -3.82 -36.42
C GLY A 246 -18.65 -4.01 -34.91
N TRP A 247 -17.63 -4.61 -34.27
CA TRP A 247 -17.63 -4.89 -32.83
C TRP A 247 -16.48 -4.20 -32.11
N LEU A 248 -16.71 -3.83 -30.86
CA LEU A 248 -15.70 -3.28 -29.96
C LEU A 248 -14.81 -4.42 -29.46
N SER A 249 -13.50 -4.19 -29.50
CA SER A 249 -12.52 -5.10 -28.90
C SER A 249 -12.08 -4.56 -27.54
N PRO A 250 -12.38 -5.22 -26.40
CA PRO A 250 -11.76 -4.87 -25.12
C PRO A 250 -10.24 -5.07 -25.14
N ARG A 251 -9.56 -4.62 -24.08
CA ARG A 251 -8.11 -4.86 -23.92
C ARG A 251 -7.79 -6.37 -23.84
N SER A 252 -6.59 -6.73 -24.29
CA SER A 252 -6.11 -8.10 -24.38
C SER A 252 -6.06 -8.83 -23.04
N THR A 253 -6.32 -10.13 -23.07
CA THR A 253 -5.92 -11.06 -22.00
C THR A 253 -4.42 -11.29 -22.07
N THR A 254 -3.74 -11.30 -20.92
CA THR A 254 -2.28 -11.42 -20.83
C THR A 254 -1.89 -12.61 -19.97
N HIS A 255 -0.94 -13.42 -20.44
CA HIS A 255 -0.35 -14.49 -19.63
C HIS A 255 1.17 -14.59 -19.80
N SER A 256 1.82 -14.96 -18.71
CA SER A 256 3.26 -15.16 -18.62
C SER A 256 3.58 -16.62 -18.36
N TYR A 257 4.42 -17.20 -19.21
CA TYR A 257 4.93 -18.55 -19.08
C TYR A 257 6.42 -18.46 -18.77
N ILE A 258 6.78 -18.73 -17.50
CA ILE A 258 8.13 -18.51 -16.98
C ILE A 258 8.76 -19.85 -16.64
N PHE A 259 9.93 -20.14 -17.20
CA PHE A 259 10.73 -21.32 -16.88
C PHE A 259 11.78 -20.94 -15.84
N PHE A 260 11.50 -21.32 -14.60
CA PHE A 260 12.34 -21.07 -13.44
C PHE A 260 12.98 -22.37 -12.95
N THR A 261 14.08 -22.77 -13.57
CA THR A 261 14.70 -24.10 -13.38
C THR A 261 15.64 -24.18 -12.17
N ARG A 262 15.39 -23.37 -11.15
CA ARG A 262 16.16 -23.36 -9.90
C ARG A 262 15.19 -23.31 -8.73
N ARG A 263 15.71 -23.41 -7.51
CA ARG A 263 14.88 -23.48 -6.31
C ARG A 263 14.02 -22.21 -6.19
N LEU A 264 12.70 -22.38 -6.30
CA LEU A 264 11.73 -21.31 -6.10
C LEU A 264 11.47 -21.16 -4.60
N THR A 265 12.05 -20.13 -3.97
CA THR A 265 11.83 -19.81 -2.55
C THR A 265 11.02 -18.53 -2.33
N LEU A 266 10.81 -17.77 -3.40
CA LEU A 266 10.09 -16.51 -3.42
C LEU A 266 8.93 -16.59 -4.41
N PRO A 267 7.83 -15.87 -4.18
CA PRO A 267 6.82 -15.67 -5.20
C PRO A 267 7.41 -14.93 -6.42
N VAL A 268 6.76 -15.08 -7.56
CA VAL A 268 7.11 -14.41 -8.82
C VAL A 268 6.08 -13.34 -9.15
N VAL A 269 6.56 -12.15 -9.50
CA VAL A 269 5.76 -11.07 -10.10
C VAL A 269 6.17 -10.94 -11.56
N SER A 270 5.25 -11.17 -12.49
CA SER A 270 5.46 -10.88 -13.92
C SER A 270 4.77 -9.58 -14.30
N ILE A 271 5.53 -8.63 -14.85
CA ILE A 271 5.04 -7.35 -15.35
C ILE A 271 5.09 -7.41 -16.88
N VAL A 272 3.96 -7.17 -17.53
CA VAL A 272 3.86 -7.12 -19.00
C VAL A 272 3.38 -5.74 -19.43
N THR A 273 4.15 -5.07 -20.29
CA THR A 273 3.86 -3.72 -20.76
C THR A 273 4.59 -3.39 -22.05
N ASN A 274 4.18 -2.30 -22.73
CA ASN A 274 4.94 -1.77 -23.85
C ASN A 274 6.28 -1.22 -23.34
N SER A 275 7.41 -1.73 -23.84
CA SER A 275 8.75 -1.32 -23.39
C SER A 275 9.00 0.19 -23.55
N ARG A 276 8.32 0.87 -24.47
CA ARG A 276 8.39 2.33 -24.62
C ARG A 276 7.95 3.07 -23.36
N TYR A 277 7.03 2.50 -22.57
CA TYR A 277 6.60 3.08 -21.29
C TYR A 277 7.70 3.06 -20.23
N LEU A 278 8.70 2.19 -20.38
CA LEU A 278 9.85 2.11 -19.48
C LEU A 278 11.04 2.89 -20.04
N ASP A 279 11.38 2.66 -21.31
CA ASP A 279 12.72 2.97 -21.82
C ASP A 279 12.78 4.18 -22.77
N SER A 280 11.63 4.64 -23.28
CA SER A 280 11.61 5.77 -24.23
C SER A 280 12.15 7.07 -23.61
N SER A 281 12.93 7.83 -24.37
CA SER A 281 13.32 9.19 -23.97
C SER A 281 12.15 10.19 -23.88
N TYR A 282 11.02 9.88 -24.52
CA TYR A 282 9.84 10.76 -24.50
C TYR A 282 8.92 10.46 -23.30
N MET A 283 8.55 9.18 -23.13
CA MET A 283 7.52 8.73 -22.18
C MET A 283 8.01 7.67 -21.18
N GLY A 284 9.25 7.21 -21.31
CA GLY A 284 9.79 6.10 -20.53
C GLY A 284 10.07 6.49 -19.08
N ILE A 285 9.45 5.79 -18.13
CA ILE A 285 9.58 6.12 -16.70
C ILE A 285 10.92 5.71 -16.12
N PHE A 286 11.65 4.74 -16.68
CA PHE A 286 12.99 4.39 -16.21
C PHE A 286 14.06 5.32 -16.76
N THR A 287 13.90 5.79 -17.99
CA THR A 287 14.84 6.70 -18.66
C THR A 287 14.72 8.15 -18.17
N ASN A 288 13.51 8.59 -17.80
CA ASN A 288 13.23 9.99 -17.45
C ASN A 288 13.10 10.26 -15.94
N ASN A 289 13.54 9.32 -15.09
CA ASN A 289 13.52 9.49 -13.64
C ASN A 289 14.90 9.29 -13.03
N SER A 290 15.35 10.32 -12.32
CA SER A 290 16.58 10.30 -11.53
C SER A 290 16.41 11.16 -10.27
N ASN A 291 17.39 11.12 -9.37
CA ASN A 291 17.48 12.12 -8.33
C ASN A 291 17.65 13.51 -8.94
N GLY A 292 16.81 14.47 -8.56
CA GLY A 292 16.78 15.83 -9.14
C GLY A 292 15.91 16.00 -10.40
N ASN A 293 15.49 14.91 -11.06
CA ASN A 293 14.49 14.95 -12.14
C ASN A 293 13.39 13.91 -11.85
N ARG A 294 12.51 14.28 -10.91
CA ARG A 294 11.43 13.41 -10.45
C ARG A 294 10.20 13.63 -11.32
N LYS A 295 9.75 12.57 -11.99
CA LYS A 295 8.51 12.52 -12.76
C LYS A 295 7.65 11.41 -12.19
N ASP A 296 6.46 11.76 -11.71
CA ASP A 296 5.51 10.79 -11.13
C ASP A 296 4.58 10.16 -12.16
N TRP A 297 5.05 10.16 -13.41
CA TRP A 297 4.43 9.53 -14.57
C TRP A 297 3.96 8.11 -14.33
N ARG A 298 2.69 7.83 -14.59
CA ARG A 298 2.07 6.50 -14.46
C ARG A 298 1.94 5.82 -15.81
N ARG A 299 2.23 4.53 -15.86
CA ARG A 299 2.16 3.72 -17.08
C ARG A 299 1.34 2.46 -16.87
N PRO A 300 0.49 2.08 -17.84
CA PRO A 300 -0.31 0.87 -17.72
C PRO A 300 0.58 -0.37 -17.84
N ILE A 301 0.30 -1.34 -16.98
CA ILE A 301 0.98 -2.64 -16.95
C ILE A 301 -0.04 -3.74 -16.66
N ASN A 302 0.25 -4.96 -17.08
CA ASN A 302 -0.42 -6.14 -16.56
C ASN A 302 0.50 -6.83 -15.54
N ILE A 303 0.01 -7.11 -14.35
CA ILE A 303 0.73 -7.85 -13.32
C ILE A 303 0.13 -9.25 -13.18
N GLU A 304 0.98 -10.27 -13.22
CA GLU A 304 0.66 -11.60 -12.71
C GLU A 304 1.48 -11.90 -11.45
N TYR A 305 0.84 -12.53 -10.44
CA TYR A 305 1.49 -12.95 -9.21
C TYR A 305 1.37 -14.48 -9.04
N PHE A 306 2.51 -15.12 -8.78
CA PHE A 306 2.63 -16.57 -8.62
C PHE A 306 3.25 -16.88 -7.26
N THR A 307 2.51 -17.55 -6.38
CA THR A 307 3.02 -17.94 -5.06
C THR A 307 3.77 -19.28 -5.10
N GLU A 308 3.47 -20.13 -6.08
CA GLU A 308 4.01 -21.47 -6.18
C GLU A 308 4.41 -21.84 -7.62
N GLY A 309 5.29 -22.83 -7.71
CA GLY A 309 5.67 -23.42 -8.97
C GLY A 309 4.62 -24.39 -9.47
N ASN A 310 4.45 -24.42 -10.77
CA ASN A 310 3.55 -25.27 -11.53
C ASN A 310 2.05 -25.09 -11.28
N THR A 311 1.63 -23.95 -10.73
CA THR A 311 0.23 -23.56 -10.55
C THR A 311 -0.09 -22.30 -11.37
N PRO A 312 -1.36 -22.08 -11.73
CA PRO A 312 -1.80 -20.81 -12.33
C PRO A 312 -1.47 -19.60 -11.44
N SER A 313 -1.38 -18.41 -12.03
CA SER A 313 -1.28 -17.15 -11.30
C SER A 313 -2.45 -16.95 -10.33
N GLN A 314 -2.19 -16.51 -9.10
CA GLN A 314 -3.23 -16.18 -8.10
C GLN A 314 -3.81 -14.77 -8.32
N LEU A 315 -3.12 -13.92 -9.07
CA LEU A 315 -3.57 -12.59 -9.48
C LEU A 315 -3.13 -12.36 -10.91
N ASN A 316 -4.02 -11.83 -11.76
CA ASN A 316 -3.71 -11.37 -13.10
C ASN A 316 -4.52 -10.10 -13.37
N LEU A 317 -3.85 -8.94 -13.32
CA LEU A 317 -4.53 -7.65 -13.28
C LEU A 317 -3.88 -6.58 -14.14
N LEU A 318 -4.70 -5.93 -14.95
CA LEU A 318 -4.37 -4.65 -15.56
C LEU A 318 -4.40 -3.53 -14.51
N CYS A 319 -3.28 -2.85 -14.37
CA CYS A 319 -3.08 -1.80 -13.39
C CYS A 319 -2.09 -0.77 -13.93
N GLU A 320 -1.56 0.09 -13.07
CA GLU A 320 -0.55 1.07 -13.45
C GLU A 320 0.62 1.09 -12.48
N THR A 321 1.75 1.59 -12.97
CA THR A 321 2.98 1.73 -12.21
C THR A 321 3.62 3.10 -12.42
N ARG A 322 4.39 3.56 -11.43
CA ARG A 322 5.34 4.66 -11.57
C ARG A 322 6.62 4.34 -10.83
N VAL A 323 7.70 5.03 -11.19
CA VAL A 323 8.93 5.00 -10.39
C VAL A 323 8.67 5.63 -9.01
N ALA A 324 9.11 4.95 -7.96
CA ALA A 324 8.98 5.37 -6.56
C ALA A 324 10.33 5.71 -5.93
N GLY A 325 10.29 6.41 -4.80
CA GLY A 325 11.47 6.80 -4.01
C GLY A 325 11.98 8.21 -4.30
N GLY A 326 12.97 8.63 -3.52
CA GLY A 326 13.69 9.89 -3.66
C GLY A 326 15.02 9.72 -4.39
N ALA A 327 16.11 9.59 -3.62
CA ALA A 327 17.45 9.37 -4.17
C ALA A 327 17.58 8.05 -4.96
N THR A 328 16.85 7.02 -4.53
CA THR A 328 16.86 5.67 -5.13
C THR A 328 16.34 5.62 -6.57
N ARG A 329 15.72 6.71 -7.06
CA ARG A 329 15.40 6.86 -8.49
C ARG A 329 16.63 6.82 -9.38
N SER A 330 17.81 7.13 -8.87
CA SER A 330 19.06 7.01 -9.63
C SER A 330 19.62 5.59 -9.68
N ALA A 331 19.12 4.65 -8.88
CA ALA A 331 19.59 3.26 -8.89
C ALA A 331 19.35 2.60 -10.25
N THR A 332 20.21 1.66 -10.65
CA THR A 332 20.08 0.93 -11.93
C THR A 332 18.78 0.14 -11.99
N LYS A 333 18.29 -0.33 -10.84
CA LYS A 333 17.01 -1.00 -10.70
C LYS A 333 16.06 -0.13 -9.86
N LYS A 334 14.99 0.35 -10.49
CA LYS A 334 14.06 1.31 -9.90
C LYS A 334 13.07 0.60 -8.96
N SER A 335 12.69 1.29 -7.89
CA SER A 335 11.47 0.93 -7.16
C SER A 335 10.24 1.30 -7.99
N MET A 336 9.20 0.47 -7.95
CA MET A 336 7.96 0.67 -8.71
C MET A 336 6.77 0.68 -7.77
N ALA A 337 6.06 1.80 -7.65
CA ALA A 337 4.77 1.83 -6.98
C ALA A 337 3.70 1.35 -7.96
N ILE A 338 2.85 0.42 -7.53
CA ILE A 338 1.80 -0.19 -8.33
C ILE A 338 0.42 0.17 -7.76
N TYR A 339 -0.55 0.42 -8.62
CA TYR A 339 -1.87 0.92 -8.22
C TYR A 339 -2.98 0.15 -8.93
N ALA A 340 -3.90 -0.41 -8.16
CA ALA A 340 -5.20 -0.80 -8.69
C ALA A 340 -6.05 0.47 -8.82
N HIS A 341 -6.69 0.65 -9.97
CA HIS A 341 -7.52 1.82 -10.22
C HIS A 341 -8.73 1.45 -11.07
N LYS A 342 -9.91 1.97 -10.70
CA LYS A 342 -11.18 1.66 -11.38
C LYS A 342 -11.13 1.86 -12.90
N ARG A 343 -10.28 2.74 -13.40
CA ARG A 343 -10.09 2.98 -14.85
C ARG A 343 -9.58 1.74 -15.59
N PHE A 344 -9.02 0.77 -14.87
CA PHE A 344 -8.56 -0.52 -15.38
C PHE A 344 -9.49 -1.69 -15.03
N GLY A 345 -10.63 -1.43 -14.38
CA GLY A 345 -11.65 -2.44 -14.08
C GLY A 345 -11.93 -2.68 -12.59
N THR A 346 -10.90 -2.63 -11.74
CA THR A 346 -11.02 -2.80 -10.28
C THR A 346 -10.27 -1.72 -9.51
N LYS A 347 -10.72 -1.40 -8.30
CA LYS A 347 -10.07 -0.44 -7.41
C LYS A 347 -8.97 -1.06 -6.53
N ARG A 348 -8.90 -2.39 -6.45
CA ARG A 348 -8.11 -3.12 -5.45
C ARG A 348 -7.46 -4.37 -6.06
N PHE A 349 -6.35 -4.81 -5.48
CA PHE A 349 -5.64 -6.03 -5.88
C PHE A 349 -6.23 -7.33 -5.32
N GLU A 350 -7.22 -7.26 -4.42
CA GLU A 350 -8.00 -8.38 -3.85
C GLU A 350 -7.19 -9.66 -3.60
N HIS A 351 -6.02 -9.53 -2.96
CA HIS A 351 -5.08 -10.63 -2.76
C HIS A 351 -4.31 -10.48 -1.43
N GLU A 352 -4.06 -11.61 -0.76
CA GLU A 352 -3.32 -11.66 0.50
C GLU A 352 -1.81 -11.72 0.25
N PHE A 353 -1.15 -10.56 0.20
CA PHE A 353 0.29 -10.48 -0.07
C PHE A 353 1.19 -10.83 1.13
N PHE A 354 0.67 -10.70 2.36
CA PHE A 354 1.47 -10.82 3.59
C PHE A 354 0.79 -11.74 4.63
N PRO A 355 0.52 -13.01 4.31
CA PRO A 355 -0.28 -13.89 5.18
C PRO A 355 0.31 -14.12 6.58
N ASP A 356 1.62 -13.98 6.76
CA ASP A 356 2.30 -14.10 8.05
C ASP A 356 2.27 -12.82 8.90
N GLN A 357 1.95 -11.68 8.31
CA GLN A 357 2.03 -10.36 8.95
C GLN A 357 0.67 -9.64 8.99
N ARG A 358 -0.22 -9.96 8.04
CA ARG A 358 -1.56 -9.38 7.83
C ARG A 358 -2.55 -10.49 7.41
N PRO A 359 -2.75 -11.52 8.25
CA PRO A 359 -3.60 -12.65 7.90
C PRO A 359 -5.03 -12.21 7.55
N GLY A 360 -5.52 -12.63 6.40
CA GLY A 360 -6.87 -12.36 5.89
C GLY A 360 -7.05 -11.00 5.20
N ILE A 361 -6.04 -10.12 5.18
CA ILE A 361 -6.15 -8.81 4.52
C ILE A 361 -5.87 -8.94 3.02
N THR A 362 -6.85 -8.53 2.21
CA THR A 362 -6.77 -8.56 0.73
C THR A 362 -7.01 -7.21 0.05
N ASP A 363 -7.46 -6.20 0.80
CA ASP A 363 -7.95 -4.92 0.27
C ASP A 363 -6.84 -3.88 0.04
N TYR A 364 -5.89 -4.19 -0.84
CA TYR A 364 -4.78 -3.29 -1.19
C TYR A 364 -5.11 -2.43 -2.43
N LYS A 365 -5.02 -1.11 -2.30
CA LYS A 365 -5.13 -0.17 -3.43
C LYS A 365 -3.79 0.15 -4.08
N SER A 366 -2.74 0.28 -3.28
CA SER A 366 -1.39 0.46 -3.80
C SER A 366 -0.35 -0.27 -2.96
N LEU A 367 0.71 -0.72 -3.64
CA LEU A 367 1.88 -1.38 -3.06
C LEU A 367 3.13 -0.80 -3.73
N VAL A 368 4.31 -1.13 -3.20
CA VAL A 368 5.58 -0.82 -3.87
C VAL A 368 6.42 -2.08 -4.01
N LEU A 369 6.96 -2.28 -5.21
CA LEU A 369 8.09 -3.17 -5.46
C LEU A 369 9.36 -2.36 -5.19
N ARG A 370 9.82 -2.37 -3.93
CA ARG A 370 10.93 -1.55 -3.43
C ARG A 370 12.27 -2.25 -3.67
N ASN A 371 13.27 -1.47 -4.06
CA ASN A 371 14.63 -1.94 -4.33
C ASN A 371 15.54 -2.01 -3.09
N ALA A 372 14.98 -1.94 -1.88
CA ALA A 372 15.69 -1.90 -0.59
C ALA A 372 16.47 -0.61 -0.24
N GLY A 373 16.24 0.52 -0.91
CA GLY A 373 16.73 1.81 -0.39
C GLY A 373 18.24 1.96 -0.41
N ASN A 374 18.83 2.47 0.67
CA ASN A 374 20.29 2.50 0.88
C ASN A 374 20.90 1.10 1.01
N ASP A 375 20.11 0.09 1.40
CA ASP A 375 20.50 -1.33 1.52
C ASP A 375 20.48 -2.07 0.16
N PHE A 376 20.30 -1.35 -0.96
CA PHE A 376 20.18 -1.86 -2.34
C PHE A 376 21.26 -2.87 -2.74
N ASP A 377 22.52 -2.61 -2.40
CA ASP A 377 23.65 -3.48 -2.75
C ASP A 377 24.01 -4.49 -1.64
N TYR A 378 23.38 -4.40 -0.48
CA TYR A 378 23.85 -4.96 0.79
C TYR A 378 23.01 -6.16 1.23
N LEU A 379 22.24 -6.07 2.33
CA LEU A 379 21.44 -7.18 2.84
C LEU A 379 20.08 -7.31 2.16
N TYR A 380 19.59 -6.22 1.55
CA TYR A 380 18.31 -6.13 0.85
C TYR A 380 17.06 -6.26 1.73
N MET A 381 17.20 -6.16 3.06
CA MET A 381 16.12 -6.43 4.02
C MET A 381 16.23 -5.66 5.35
N ARG A 382 17.22 -4.77 5.55
CA ARG A 382 17.41 -4.04 6.83
C ARG A 382 16.16 -3.28 7.28
N ASP A 383 15.54 -2.55 6.36
CA ASP A 383 14.29 -1.81 6.60
C ASP A 383 13.20 -2.72 7.18
N ALA A 384 12.99 -3.89 6.58
CA ALA A 384 11.97 -4.83 7.03
C ALA A 384 12.32 -5.51 8.36
N ILE A 385 13.60 -5.85 8.60
CA ILE A 385 14.04 -6.44 9.88
C ILE A 385 13.74 -5.47 11.02
N VAL A 386 14.11 -4.20 10.86
CA VAL A 386 13.92 -3.17 11.90
C VAL A 386 12.44 -2.92 12.18
N GLN A 387 11.66 -2.66 11.14
CA GLN A 387 10.23 -2.38 11.30
C GLN A 387 9.47 -3.57 11.91
N ARG A 388 9.68 -4.78 11.38
CA ARG A 388 8.98 -5.99 11.83
C ARG A 388 9.36 -6.38 13.27
N THR A 389 10.63 -6.21 13.65
CA THR A 389 11.08 -6.44 15.03
C THR A 389 10.26 -5.61 16.01
N MET A 390 10.02 -4.32 15.70
CA MET A 390 9.26 -3.48 16.62
C MET A 390 7.77 -3.84 16.58
N ALA A 391 7.20 -3.95 15.38
CA ALA A 391 5.76 -4.02 15.23
C ALA A 391 5.13 -5.37 15.59
N GLU A 392 5.88 -6.48 15.62
CA GLU A 392 5.36 -7.75 16.15
C GLU A 392 5.26 -7.78 17.68
N HIS A 393 5.92 -6.83 18.36
CA HIS A 393 6.10 -6.83 19.81
C HIS A 393 5.60 -5.56 20.51
N ALA A 394 5.31 -4.49 19.75
CA ALA A 394 4.84 -3.21 20.27
C ALA A 394 3.85 -2.56 19.28
N ASP A 395 2.97 -1.71 19.81
CA ASP A 395 2.04 -0.92 18.99
C ASP A 395 2.82 0.14 18.20
N LEU A 396 2.95 -0.07 16.90
CA LEU A 396 3.58 0.83 15.94
C LEU A 396 3.09 0.46 14.54
N ASP A 397 2.43 1.39 13.85
CA ASP A 397 2.08 1.17 12.44
C ASP A 397 3.35 0.98 11.60
N TRP A 398 3.27 0.11 10.59
CA TRP A 398 4.46 -0.30 9.83
C TRP A 398 4.09 -0.86 8.45
N GLN A 399 5.12 -1.06 7.63
CA GLN A 399 4.96 -1.57 6.27
C GLN A 399 5.34 -3.06 6.23
N ALA A 400 4.42 -3.95 5.84
CA ALA A 400 4.69 -5.37 5.69
C ALA A 400 5.71 -5.70 4.58
N TRP A 401 6.34 -6.89 4.61
CA TRP A 401 7.43 -7.29 3.72
C TRP A 401 7.21 -8.65 3.05
N GLN A 402 7.36 -8.71 1.72
CA GLN A 402 7.44 -9.96 0.96
C GLN A 402 8.39 -9.79 -0.25
N PRO A 403 9.58 -10.39 -0.26
CA PRO A 403 10.47 -10.34 -1.41
C PRO A 403 9.88 -11.18 -2.55
N ALA A 404 10.00 -10.70 -3.78
CA ALA A 404 9.49 -11.37 -4.97
C ALA A 404 10.53 -11.34 -6.10
N ILE A 405 10.58 -12.42 -6.87
CA ILE A 405 11.32 -12.48 -8.13
C ILE A 405 10.51 -11.73 -9.18
N VAL A 406 11.09 -10.72 -9.81
CA VAL A 406 10.40 -9.90 -10.80
C VAL A 406 10.85 -10.29 -12.20
N TYR A 407 9.87 -10.41 -13.11
CA TYR A 407 10.07 -10.48 -14.54
C TYR A 407 9.41 -9.28 -15.22
N ILE A 408 10.06 -8.70 -16.23
CA ILE A 408 9.47 -7.65 -17.08
C ILE A 408 9.51 -8.14 -18.53
N ASN A 409 8.34 -8.27 -19.16
CA ASN A 409 8.17 -8.83 -20.51
C ASN A 409 8.90 -10.18 -20.69
N GLY A 410 8.82 -11.06 -19.69
CA GLY A 410 9.47 -12.38 -19.70
C GLY A 410 10.97 -12.37 -19.37
N ASN A 411 11.59 -11.19 -19.20
CA ASN A 411 12.99 -11.06 -18.84
C ASN A 411 13.18 -11.00 -17.32
N TYR A 412 14.12 -11.79 -16.81
CA TYR A 412 14.43 -11.82 -15.37
C TYR A 412 14.98 -10.46 -14.91
N HIS A 413 14.33 -9.86 -13.93
CA HIS A 413 14.65 -8.53 -13.40
C HIS A 413 15.26 -8.58 -11.98
N GLY A 414 15.39 -9.76 -11.39
CA GLY A 414 15.90 -9.94 -10.02
C GLY A 414 14.83 -9.77 -8.95
N ILE A 415 15.26 -9.73 -7.69
CA ILE A 415 14.38 -9.48 -6.55
C ILE A 415 13.97 -7.99 -6.47
N LEU A 416 12.71 -7.73 -6.12
CA LEU A 416 12.24 -6.51 -5.46
C LEU A 416 11.38 -6.90 -4.26
N ASN A 417 11.30 -6.03 -3.25
CA ASN A 417 10.49 -6.24 -2.06
C ASN A 417 9.08 -5.69 -2.28
N ILE A 418 8.05 -6.53 -2.27
CA ILE A 418 6.67 -6.08 -2.11
C ILE A 418 6.57 -5.48 -0.70
N ARG A 419 6.17 -4.21 -0.61
CA ARG A 419 5.91 -3.50 0.64
C ARG A 419 4.58 -2.79 0.57
N GLU A 420 3.91 -2.69 1.70
CA GLU A 420 2.90 -1.64 1.89
C GLU A 420 3.53 -0.27 1.73
N ARG A 421 2.73 0.75 1.42
CA ARG A 421 3.21 2.14 1.30
C ARG A 421 2.84 2.90 2.57
N GLY A 422 3.78 3.63 3.17
CA GLY A 422 3.46 4.56 4.26
C GLY A 422 2.70 5.78 3.74
N ASN A 423 1.42 5.63 3.46
CA ASN A 423 0.51 6.65 2.95
C ASN A 423 -0.93 6.33 3.37
N GLU A 424 -1.90 7.10 2.86
CA GLU A 424 -3.32 6.99 3.19
C GLU A 424 -3.91 5.60 2.91
N ASP A 425 -3.38 4.88 1.90
CA ASP A 425 -3.84 3.53 1.58
C ASP A 425 -3.47 2.51 2.68
N ASN A 426 -2.33 2.69 3.39
CA ASN A 426 -1.96 1.81 4.49
C ASN A 426 -2.82 2.05 5.73
N VAL A 427 -3.18 3.30 6.03
CA VAL A 427 -4.13 3.61 7.09
C VAL A 427 -5.49 2.97 6.76
N TYR A 428 -6.00 3.18 5.54
CA TYR A 428 -7.25 2.56 5.10
C TYR A 428 -7.24 1.04 5.28
N THR A 429 -6.18 0.36 4.79
CA THR A 429 -6.11 -1.10 4.79
C THR A 429 -5.95 -1.68 6.21
N ASN A 430 -5.27 -0.99 7.12
CA ASN A 430 -4.95 -1.52 8.45
C ASN A 430 -5.84 -0.98 9.58
N HIS A 431 -6.66 0.05 9.31
CA HIS A 431 -7.54 0.69 10.29
C HIS A 431 -8.98 0.73 9.76
N ASP A 432 -9.54 -0.44 9.47
CA ASP A 432 -10.97 -0.66 9.17
C ASP A 432 -11.56 0.25 8.07
N GLY A 433 -10.79 0.56 7.03
CA GLY A 433 -11.23 1.40 5.92
C GLY A 433 -11.30 2.89 6.23
N LEU A 434 -10.56 3.37 7.24
CA LEU A 434 -10.51 4.78 7.60
C LEU A 434 -9.93 5.65 6.46
N GLU A 435 -10.76 6.53 5.89
CA GLU A 435 -10.38 7.49 4.84
C GLU A 435 -10.25 8.93 5.37
N ASP A 436 -10.96 9.25 6.46
CA ASP A 436 -11.09 10.60 6.98
C ASP A 436 -9.92 10.97 7.90
N ILE A 437 -8.76 11.25 7.31
CA ILE A 437 -7.49 11.45 8.03
C ILE A 437 -6.76 12.73 7.64
N ASP A 438 -5.89 13.20 8.52
CA ASP A 438 -4.76 14.05 8.17
C ASP A 438 -3.50 13.19 8.14
N LEU A 439 -2.66 13.29 7.10
CA LEU A 439 -1.40 12.55 6.98
C LEU A 439 -0.27 13.46 6.50
N ILE A 440 0.82 13.49 7.24
CA ILE A 440 1.98 14.36 7.00
C ILE A 440 3.25 13.52 6.95
N GLU A 441 4.10 13.79 5.97
CA GLU A 441 5.43 13.20 5.82
C GLU A 441 6.52 14.27 6.01
N ASN A 442 7.60 13.91 6.71
CA ASN A 442 8.80 14.74 6.91
C ASN A 442 8.48 16.18 7.36
N TRP A 443 7.49 16.32 8.25
CA TRP A 443 7.05 17.57 8.88
C TRP A 443 6.55 18.69 7.94
N SER A 444 6.57 18.47 6.62
CA SER A 444 6.47 19.52 5.61
C SER A 444 5.68 19.14 4.36
N ASP A 445 5.30 17.87 4.22
CA ASP A 445 4.58 17.36 3.07
C ASP A 445 3.22 16.81 3.49
N LEU A 446 2.15 17.56 3.21
CA LEU A 446 0.77 17.13 3.44
C LEU A 446 0.38 16.14 2.36
N LYS A 447 0.16 14.89 2.76
CA LYS A 447 -0.24 13.82 1.84
C LYS A 447 -1.74 13.68 1.72
N GLU A 448 -2.46 13.88 2.81
CA GLU A 448 -3.92 13.78 2.89
C GLU A 448 -4.45 14.69 3.99
N GLY A 449 -5.67 15.22 3.83
CA GLY A 449 -6.34 16.03 4.86
C GLY A 449 -5.93 17.50 4.88
N SER A 450 -5.67 18.04 6.08
CA SER A 450 -5.46 19.47 6.36
C SER A 450 -4.25 19.72 7.26
N TRP A 451 -3.66 20.90 7.14
CA TRP A 451 -2.62 21.39 8.05
C TRP A 451 -3.15 21.90 9.40
N GLU A 452 -4.46 22.10 9.54
CA GLU A 452 -5.04 22.84 10.67
C GLU A 452 -4.70 22.24 12.03
N ASN A 453 -5.00 20.97 12.26
CA ASN A 453 -4.71 20.32 13.54
C ASN A 453 -3.20 20.23 13.81
N TYR A 454 -2.40 19.93 12.78
CA TYR A 454 -0.95 19.87 12.92
C TYR A 454 -0.33 21.21 13.30
N ASN A 455 -0.82 22.31 12.73
CA ASN A 455 -0.35 23.66 13.10
C ASN A 455 -0.69 24.00 14.55
N GLN A 456 -1.86 23.59 15.05
CA GLN A 456 -2.23 23.76 16.45
C GLN A 456 -1.36 22.89 17.37
N PHE A 457 -1.16 21.62 17.01
CA PHE A 457 -0.26 20.71 17.73
C PHE A 457 1.17 21.26 17.78
N LYS A 458 1.66 21.81 16.67
CA LYS A 458 2.97 22.47 16.59
C LYS A 458 3.06 23.73 17.45
N ALA A 459 2.02 24.54 17.51
CA ALA A 459 1.96 25.68 18.41
C ALA A 459 1.94 25.27 19.89
N PHE A 460 1.29 24.14 20.21
CA PHE A 460 1.28 23.53 21.54
C PHE A 460 2.67 23.05 21.95
N TYR A 461 3.28 22.11 21.21
CA TYR A 461 4.59 21.56 21.61
C TYR A 461 5.76 22.54 21.43
N SER A 462 5.54 23.72 20.85
CA SER A 462 6.56 24.78 20.82
C SER A 462 6.63 25.57 22.14
N GLN A 463 5.75 25.29 23.10
CA GLN A 463 5.75 25.85 24.44
C GLN A 463 6.34 24.84 25.43
N ASP A 464 7.03 25.35 26.45
CA ASP A 464 7.66 24.52 27.49
C ASP A 464 6.65 24.14 28.59
N GLY A 465 6.88 23.01 29.27
CA GLY A 465 6.23 22.68 30.54
C GLY A 465 4.92 21.88 30.42
N HIS A 466 4.61 21.34 29.25
CA HIS A 466 3.46 20.46 29.06
C HIS A 466 3.65 19.08 29.71
N THR A 467 2.58 18.54 30.31
CA THR A 467 2.60 17.20 30.91
C THR A 467 2.35 16.12 29.87
N MET A 468 2.77 14.88 30.13
CA MET A 468 2.42 13.74 29.26
C MET A 468 0.90 13.59 29.07
N GLU A 469 0.08 13.89 30.10
CA GLU A 469 -1.38 13.85 30.00
C GLU A 469 -1.95 14.88 29.01
N GLU A 470 -1.35 16.07 28.94
CA GLU A 470 -1.72 17.08 27.94
C GLU A 470 -1.31 16.65 26.52
N TYR A 471 -0.14 16.02 26.37
CA TYR A 471 0.28 15.45 25.08
C TYR A 471 -0.64 14.31 24.62
N GLU A 472 -1.15 13.48 25.54
CA GLU A 472 -2.07 12.37 25.23
C GLU A 472 -3.43 12.83 24.69
N GLN A 473 -3.74 14.13 24.75
CA GLN A 473 -4.88 14.73 24.04
C GLN A 473 -4.60 14.97 22.56
N TRP A 474 -3.33 15.13 22.19
CA TRP A 474 -2.89 15.41 20.82
C TRP A 474 -2.38 14.18 20.09
N MET A 475 -1.70 13.28 20.80
CA MET A 475 -0.95 12.19 20.21
C MET A 475 -1.01 10.93 21.06
N ASP A 476 -0.68 9.79 20.45
CA ASP A 476 -0.36 8.57 21.18
C ASP A 476 1.10 8.60 21.64
N CYS A 477 1.35 8.94 22.91
CA CYS A 477 2.73 9.06 23.41
C CYS A 477 3.43 7.70 23.46
N GLN A 478 2.70 6.60 23.68
CA GLN A 478 3.29 5.26 23.73
C GLN A 478 3.77 4.81 22.36
N GLU A 479 2.97 5.01 21.31
CA GLU A 479 3.39 4.70 19.93
C GLU A 479 4.58 5.58 19.51
N PHE A 480 4.60 6.86 19.91
CA PHE A 480 5.76 7.72 19.64
C PHE A 480 7.03 7.25 20.37
N ILE A 481 6.92 6.82 21.63
CA ILE A 481 8.04 6.19 22.35
C ILE A 481 8.54 4.97 21.58
N ASN A 482 7.64 4.15 21.04
CA ASN A 482 7.99 2.97 20.26
C ASN A 482 8.77 3.33 18.99
N LEU A 483 8.30 4.34 18.24
CA LEU A 483 9.01 4.86 17.06
C LEU A 483 10.42 5.38 17.43
N MET A 484 10.53 6.14 18.51
CA MET A 484 11.81 6.68 18.98
C MET A 484 12.76 5.56 19.45
N ALA A 485 12.26 4.60 20.24
CA ALA A 485 13.05 3.47 20.72
C ALA A 485 13.60 2.64 19.55
N MET A 486 12.77 2.33 18.55
CA MET A 486 13.19 1.63 17.33
C MET A 486 14.34 2.37 16.64
N ASN A 487 14.15 3.64 16.28
CA ASN A 487 15.15 4.39 15.50
C ASN A 487 16.45 4.61 16.28
N LEU A 488 16.37 4.94 17.57
CA LEU A 488 17.54 5.19 18.41
C LEU A 488 18.31 3.90 18.71
N TYR A 489 17.62 2.80 18.97
CA TYR A 489 18.29 1.50 19.16
C TYR A 489 19.04 1.07 17.90
N PHE A 490 18.50 1.28 16.70
CA PHE A 490 19.14 0.85 15.47
C PHE A 490 20.12 1.87 14.85
N ASN A 491 20.38 2.99 15.54
CA ASN A 491 21.19 4.12 15.04
C ASN A 491 20.72 4.64 13.67
N ASN A 492 19.41 4.90 13.51
CA ASN A 492 18.91 5.54 12.30
C ASN A 492 19.29 7.04 12.31
N LEU A 493 20.31 7.39 11.52
CA LEU A 493 20.86 8.76 11.45
C LEU A 493 20.17 9.64 10.40
N ASP A 494 19.14 9.13 9.73
CA ASP A 494 18.31 9.92 8.82
C ASP A 494 16.96 10.32 9.44
N PHE A 495 16.69 9.88 10.67
CA PHE A 495 15.50 10.20 11.47
C PHE A 495 15.88 11.12 12.65
N PRO A 496 15.02 12.08 13.11
CA PRO A 496 13.62 12.30 12.74
C PRO A 496 13.36 13.39 11.69
N GLY A 497 14.39 14.09 11.21
CA GLY A 497 14.21 15.16 10.22
C GLY A 497 13.72 14.64 8.86
N ASN A 498 14.11 13.41 8.52
CA ASN A 498 13.51 12.63 7.45
C ASN A 498 12.89 11.35 8.03
N ASN A 499 12.25 10.59 7.15
CA ASN A 499 11.72 9.26 7.40
C ASN A 499 10.69 9.16 8.52
N ILE A 500 9.88 10.22 8.66
CA ILE A 500 8.77 10.27 9.61
C ILE A 500 7.45 10.46 8.86
N ILE A 501 6.48 9.60 9.18
CA ILE A 501 5.10 9.74 8.74
C ILE A 501 4.23 9.75 9.99
N MET A 502 3.36 10.74 10.07
CA MET A 502 2.35 10.83 11.11
C MET A 502 0.97 10.99 10.49
N TRP A 503 -0.03 10.42 11.15
CA TRP A 503 -1.41 10.51 10.71
C TRP A 503 -2.36 10.63 11.91
N ARG A 504 -3.55 11.16 11.69
CA ARG A 504 -4.63 11.15 12.68
C ARG A 504 -6.00 10.99 12.02
N PRO A 505 -6.97 10.32 12.67
CA PRO A 505 -8.38 10.46 12.30
C PRO A 505 -8.83 11.92 12.46
N ARG A 506 -9.65 12.43 11.54
CA ARG A 506 -10.25 13.77 11.67
C ARG A 506 -11.44 13.82 12.63
N ALA A 507 -11.97 12.66 13.01
CA ALA A 507 -13.00 12.52 14.04
C ALA A 507 -12.61 13.23 15.35
N GLU A 508 -13.63 13.63 16.11
CA GLU A 508 -13.44 14.25 17.43
C GLU A 508 -12.62 13.31 18.35
N GLY A 509 -11.62 13.88 19.04
CA GLY A 509 -10.68 13.09 19.86
C GLY A 509 -9.60 12.33 19.07
N GLY A 510 -9.54 12.46 17.74
CA GLY A 510 -8.52 11.82 16.90
C GLY A 510 -7.11 12.35 17.20
N ARG A 511 -6.21 11.43 17.57
CA ARG A 511 -4.82 11.70 17.99
C ARG A 511 -3.81 11.36 16.91
N TRP A 512 -2.67 12.05 16.91
CA TRP A 512 -1.54 11.73 16.06
C TRP A 512 -0.92 10.38 16.43
N ARG A 513 -0.68 9.59 15.38
CA ARG A 513 -0.09 8.25 15.33
C ARG A 513 1.00 8.19 14.28
N TRP A 514 1.84 7.15 14.27
CA TRP A 514 3.03 7.09 13.41
C TRP A 514 3.18 5.79 12.64
N ILE A 515 3.59 5.90 11.38
CA ILE A 515 3.96 4.76 10.54
C ILE A 515 5.49 4.70 10.42
N ALA A 516 6.09 3.58 10.85
CA ALA A 516 7.50 3.28 10.68
C ALA A 516 7.89 3.31 9.19
N LYS A 517 8.98 4.00 8.87
CA LYS A 517 9.37 4.27 7.48
C LYS A 517 10.89 4.32 7.32
N ASP A 518 11.36 3.77 6.20
CA ASP A 518 12.70 3.99 5.65
C ASP A 518 13.84 3.80 6.68
N ALA A 519 13.90 2.59 7.23
CA ALA A 519 14.87 2.18 8.24
C ALA A 519 16.02 1.36 7.64
N ASP A 520 16.29 1.47 6.32
CA ASP A 520 17.37 0.73 5.69
C ASP A 520 18.77 1.26 6.04
N PHE A 521 18.92 2.55 6.40
CA PHE A 521 20.18 3.09 6.92
C PHE A 521 20.39 2.80 8.41
N THR A 522 20.46 1.51 8.74
CA THR A 522 20.56 1.00 10.12
C THR A 522 21.45 -0.25 10.20
N LEU A 523 21.58 -0.83 11.40
CA LEU A 523 22.28 -2.11 11.62
C LEU A 523 23.76 -2.08 11.15
N GLY A 524 24.40 -0.91 11.24
CA GLY A 524 25.80 -0.73 10.84
C GLY A 524 26.06 -0.61 9.34
N LEU A 525 25.03 -0.32 8.53
CA LEU A 525 25.21 -0.03 7.09
C LEU A 525 26.23 1.10 6.89
N TYR A 526 27.08 0.98 5.87
CA TYR A 526 28.21 1.88 5.58
C TYR A 526 29.20 2.02 6.75
N ASP A 527 29.47 0.89 7.43
CA ASP A 527 30.40 0.81 8.56
C ASP A 527 30.04 1.74 9.74
N GLU A 528 28.75 2.08 9.90
CA GLU A 528 28.30 2.94 10.98
C GLU A 528 28.58 2.31 12.35
N LYS A 529 29.10 3.11 13.27
CA LYS A 529 29.67 2.60 14.52
C LYS A 529 28.57 2.15 15.47
N VAL A 530 28.78 1.00 16.10
CA VAL A 530 27.85 0.51 17.15
C VAL A 530 27.76 1.47 18.33
N ASP A 531 28.85 2.17 18.65
CA ASP A 531 28.98 3.10 19.77
C ASP A 531 28.74 4.57 19.42
N TYR A 532 28.19 4.85 18.23
CA TYR A 532 27.76 6.20 17.85
C TYR A 532 26.83 6.75 18.94
N LYS A 533 27.11 7.97 19.40
CA LYS A 533 26.43 8.60 20.54
C LYS A 533 25.10 9.23 20.10
N ILE A 534 24.17 8.37 19.68
CA ILE A 534 22.91 8.75 19.05
C ILE A 534 22.06 9.68 19.91
N LEU A 535 22.00 9.46 21.23
CA LEU A 535 21.28 10.35 22.15
C LEU A 535 21.90 11.75 22.18
N LYS A 536 23.24 11.84 22.19
CA LYS A 536 23.92 13.14 22.15
C LYS A 536 23.71 13.85 20.81
N TRP A 537 23.71 13.10 19.72
CA TRP A 537 23.42 13.60 18.37
C TRP A 537 22.00 14.15 18.25
N LEU A 538 21.01 13.45 18.82
CA LEU A 538 19.61 13.88 18.78
C LEU A 538 19.37 15.22 19.48
N TYR A 539 20.10 15.51 20.56
CA TYR A 539 19.98 16.75 21.33
C TYR A 539 20.89 17.88 20.84
N ASN A 540 21.83 17.59 19.94
CA ASN A 540 22.80 18.57 19.47
C ASN A 540 22.94 18.54 17.93
N PRO A 541 22.20 19.40 17.21
CA PRO A 541 22.18 19.49 15.75
C PRO A 541 23.57 19.67 15.09
N HIS A 542 24.57 20.13 15.84
CA HIS A 542 25.87 20.53 15.29
C HIS A 542 27.04 19.70 15.83
N ILE A 543 26.78 18.59 16.50
CA ILE A 543 27.86 17.78 17.08
C ILE A 543 28.70 17.04 16.03
N ASP A 544 28.10 16.75 14.86
CA ASP A 544 28.72 15.99 13.79
C ASP A 544 28.42 16.63 12.43
N HIS A 545 29.25 17.61 12.05
CA HIS A 545 29.10 18.32 10.77
C HIS A 545 29.18 17.40 9.55
N ALA A 546 29.76 16.21 9.66
CA ALA A 546 29.80 15.23 8.55
C ALA A 546 28.43 14.58 8.30
N ARG A 547 27.47 14.75 9.21
CA ARG A 547 26.11 14.20 9.15
C ARG A 547 25.03 15.28 9.28
N ASP A 548 25.37 16.52 8.90
CA ASP A 548 24.48 17.68 8.97
C ASP A 548 23.67 17.84 7.67
N TRP A 549 22.78 16.89 7.40
CA TRP A 549 21.81 16.96 6.30
C TRP A 549 20.39 17.27 6.80
N GLY A 550 20.27 17.80 8.01
CA GLY A 550 19.01 18.25 8.61
C GLY A 550 18.23 17.20 9.41
N ALA A 551 18.71 15.94 9.47
CA ALA A 551 18.04 14.85 10.18
C ALA A 551 17.87 15.12 11.69
N ASN A 552 18.82 15.78 12.36
CA ASN A 552 18.72 16.18 13.77
C ASN A 552 18.57 17.70 13.96
N SER A 553 17.99 18.41 12.99
CA SER A 553 17.76 19.87 13.12
C SER A 553 16.95 20.20 14.38
N GLU A 554 17.15 21.40 14.95
CA GLU A 554 16.45 21.82 16.18
C GLU A 554 14.93 21.67 16.09
N LYS A 555 14.37 21.95 14.91
CA LYS A 555 12.94 21.83 14.62
C LYS A 555 12.49 20.38 14.57
N ALA A 556 13.28 19.50 13.96
CA ALA A 556 12.94 18.08 13.82
C ALA A 556 12.96 17.33 15.16
N THR A 557 13.85 17.73 16.08
CA THR A 557 14.00 17.07 17.38
C THR A 557 13.19 17.73 18.49
N LEU A 558 12.55 18.88 18.22
CA LEU A 558 11.84 19.68 19.22
C LEU A 558 10.79 18.88 19.99
N LEU A 559 9.90 18.17 19.29
CA LEU A 559 8.83 17.38 19.92
C LEU A 559 9.39 16.39 20.95
N PHE A 560 10.40 15.61 20.57
CA PHE A 560 11.01 14.64 21.48
C PHE A 560 11.71 15.31 22.66
N ARG A 561 12.45 16.41 22.43
CA ARG A 561 13.11 17.15 23.50
C ARG A 561 12.10 17.68 24.52
N GLN A 562 10.98 18.23 24.06
CA GLN A 562 9.92 18.75 24.92
C GLN A 562 9.23 17.66 25.74
N LEU A 563 8.89 16.54 25.11
CA LEU A 563 8.35 15.37 25.81
C LEU A 563 9.31 14.83 26.89
N MET A 564 10.62 14.88 26.63
CA MET A 564 11.63 14.38 27.56
C MET A 564 11.87 15.28 28.79
N GLU A 565 11.34 16.51 28.80
CA GLU A 565 11.32 17.37 29.99
C GLU A 565 10.31 16.85 31.03
N ASP A 566 9.18 16.30 30.58
CA ASP A 566 8.17 15.66 31.42
C ASP A 566 8.74 14.39 32.10
N ALA A 567 8.53 14.29 33.41
CA ALA A 567 9.11 13.22 34.21
C ALA A 567 8.46 11.86 33.94
N ASP A 568 7.17 11.83 33.58
CA ASP A 568 6.43 10.61 33.30
C ASP A 568 6.83 10.04 31.94
N PHE A 569 6.87 10.88 30.90
CA PHE A 569 7.33 10.48 29.57
C PHE A 569 8.80 10.05 29.59
N ARG A 570 9.69 10.81 30.25
CA ARG A 570 11.10 10.43 30.39
C ARG A 570 11.25 9.11 31.13
N ARG A 571 10.46 8.88 32.19
CA ARG A 571 10.45 7.60 32.90
C ARG A 571 10.05 6.48 31.93
N GLU A 572 8.92 6.64 31.25
CA GLU A 572 8.35 5.64 30.36
C GLU A 572 9.29 5.28 29.21
N PHE A 573 9.89 6.28 28.55
CA PHE A 573 10.86 6.08 27.47
C PHE A 573 12.05 5.22 27.92
N ILE A 574 12.64 5.55 29.07
CA ILE A 574 13.82 4.84 29.60
C ILE A 574 13.46 3.41 30.01
N ASP A 575 12.34 3.23 30.72
CA ASP A 575 11.90 1.90 31.17
C ASP A 575 11.58 1.00 29.99
N ARG A 576 10.83 1.49 29.01
CA ARG A 576 10.48 0.72 27.80
C ARG A 576 11.72 0.31 27.02
N CYS A 577 12.70 1.21 26.83
CA CYS A 577 13.95 0.84 26.18
C CYS A 577 14.67 -0.30 26.91
N ALA A 578 14.76 -0.23 28.24
CA ALA A 578 15.40 -1.29 29.04
C ALA A 578 14.61 -2.62 28.97
N ILE A 579 13.28 -2.55 29.03
CA ILE A 579 12.40 -3.71 28.95
C ILE A 579 12.51 -4.35 27.57
N TYR A 580 12.36 -3.58 26.50
CA TYR A 580 12.48 -4.11 25.14
C TYR A 580 13.83 -4.75 24.90
N MET A 581 14.93 -4.14 25.37
CA MET A 581 16.26 -4.74 25.25
C MET A 581 16.42 -6.06 26.02
N GLY A 582 15.73 -6.24 27.15
CA GLY A 582 15.72 -7.50 27.89
C GLY A 582 14.77 -8.57 27.33
N ASP A 583 13.84 -8.17 26.47
CA ASP A 583 12.82 -9.04 25.90
C ASP A 583 13.17 -9.40 24.44
N PHE A 584 12.96 -8.47 23.49
CA PHE A 584 13.06 -8.72 22.05
C PHE A 584 14.04 -7.80 21.27
N MET A 585 14.31 -6.56 21.72
CA MET A 585 15.29 -5.64 21.12
C MET A 585 16.73 -6.01 21.53
N ASN A 586 17.10 -7.25 21.27
CA ASN A 586 18.41 -7.83 21.49
C ASN A 586 18.73 -8.81 20.36
N GLU A 587 19.97 -9.31 20.33
CA GLU A 587 20.39 -10.22 19.27
C GLU A 587 19.43 -11.41 19.10
N ARG A 588 19.03 -12.06 20.19
CA ARG A 588 18.13 -13.23 20.14
C ARG A 588 16.79 -12.89 19.49
N GLY A 589 16.11 -11.85 19.97
CA GLY A 589 14.79 -11.47 19.44
C GLY A 589 14.84 -11.00 17.99
N ILE A 590 15.82 -10.15 17.66
CA ILE A 590 16.00 -9.64 16.29
C ILE A 590 16.39 -10.78 15.33
N ARG A 591 17.24 -11.72 15.75
CA ARG A 591 17.62 -12.88 14.92
C ARG A 591 16.48 -13.87 14.71
N ALA A 592 15.52 -13.96 15.63
CA ALA A 592 14.31 -14.76 15.44
C ALA A 592 13.45 -14.25 14.27
N ILE A 593 13.46 -12.94 14.00
CA ILE A 593 12.81 -12.32 12.83
C ILE A 593 13.71 -12.39 11.59
N TRP A 594 14.98 -12.01 11.74
CA TRP A 594 15.93 -11.90 10.63
C TRP A 594 16.25 -13.25 9.99
N ASP A 595 16.60 -14.28 10.75
CA ASP A 595 17.11 -15.53 10.17
C ASP A 595 16.11 -16.20 9.21
N PRO A 596 14.79 -16.30 9.53
CA PRO A 596 13.79 -16.76 8.58
C PRO A 596 13.67 -15.88 7.32
N MET A 597 13.81 -14.55 7.45
CA MET A 597 13.81 -13.64 6.30
C MET A 597 15.03 -13.87 5.40
N TYR A 598 16.22 -14.07 5.99
CA TYR A 598 17.43 -14.41 5.26
C TYR A 598 17.27 -15.74 4.51
N ASP A 599 16.68 -16.75 5.16
CA ASP A 599 16.43 -18.06 4.55
C ASP A 599 15.54 -17.97 3.31
N LYS A 600 14.57 -17.04 3.26
CA LYS A 600 13.73 -16.80 2.07
C LYS A 600 14.55 -16.31 0.88
N ILE A 601 15.49 -15.37 1.08
CA ILE A 601 16.19 -14.70 -0.03
C ILE A 601 17.52 -15.35 -0.44
N ARG A 602 18.20 -16.08 0.46
CA ARG A 602 19.61 -16.50 0.26
C ARG A 602 19.90 -17.32 -1.00
N TYR A 603 18.92 -18.06 -1.50
CA TYR A 603 19.08 -18.88 -2.71
C TYR A 603 18.91 -18.05 -3.99
N GLU A 604 18.10 -17.00 -3.91
CA GLU A 604 17.77 -16.12 -5.02
C GLU A 604 18.78 -14.98 -5.16
N TYR A 605 19.25 -14.46 -4.03
CA TYR A 605 20.08 -13.28 -3.94
C TYR A 605 21.34 -13.32 -4.82
N PRO A 606 22.11 -14.43 -4.90
CA PRO A 606 23.27 -14.51 -5.79
C PRO A 606 22.93 -14.27 -7.27
N ASN A 607 21.71 -14.62 -7.71
CA ASN A 607 21.27 -14.39 -9.09
C ASN A 607 20.75 -12.97 -9.29
N HIS A 608 20.17 -12.35 -8.26
CA HIS A 608 19.87 -10.91 -8.27
C HIS A 608 21.16 -10.08 -8.41
N ARG A 609 22.22 -10.42 -7.66
CA ARG A 609 23.49 -9.67 -7.67
C ARG A 609 24.20 -9.65 -9.02
N LYS A 610 24.05 -10.70 -9.84
CA LYS A 610 24.53 -10.74 -11.24
C LYS A 610 23.98 -9.60 -12.10
N LEU A 611 22.81 -9.03 -11.76
CA LEU A 611 22.17 -7.95 -12.52
C LEU A 611 22.56 -6.55 -12.06
N ILE A 612 23.14 -6.41 -10.86
CA ILE A 612 23.41 -5.10 -10.25
C ILE A 612 24.90 -4.91 -10.00
N ASN A 613 25.45 -5.59 -9.01
CA ASN A 613 26.86 -5.56 -8.68
C ASN A 613 27.26 -6.95 -8.14
N GLN A 614 27.85 -7.79 -8.99
CA GLN A 614 28.03 -9.19 -8.62
C GLN A 614 29.23 -9.42 -7.67
N TRP A 615 30.13 -8.45 -7.55
CA TRP A 615 31.41 -8.61 -6.87
C TRP A 615 31.52 -7.84 -5.55
N TRP A 616 30.76 -6.75 -5.37
CA TRP A 616 30.89 -5.89 -4.20
C TRP A 616 29.56 -5.28 -3.74
N PRO A 617 29.24 -5.28 -2.44
CA PRO A 617 29.98 -5.91 -1.35
C PRO A 617 29.86 -7.44 -1.37
N VAL A 618 30.76 -8.11 -0.63
CA VAL A 618 30.68 -9.55 -0.40
C VAL A 618 29.58 -9.80 0.62
N TYR A 619 28.47 -10.40 0.17
CA TYR A 619 27.26 -10.51 0.99
C TYR A 619 27.47 -11.19 2.36
N ASN A 620 28.28 -12.24 2.42
CA ASN A 620 28.55 -12.94 3.68
C ASN A 620 29.34 -12.07 4.68
N ASP A 621 30.19 -11.17 4.18
CA ASP A 621 30.93 -10.23 5.02
C ASP A 621 29.97 -9.18 5.58
N GLU A 622 29.06 -8.65 4.75
CA GLU A 622 28.00 -7.73 5.20
C GLU A 622 27.05 -8.36 6.23
N LEU A 623 26.66 -9.62 6.01
CA LEU A 623 25.84 -10.37 6.94
C LEU A 623 26.55 -10.55 8.29
N THR A 624 27.84 -10.88 8.25
CA THR A 624 28.68 -11.05 9.44
C THR A 624 28.87 -9.72 10.16
N HIS A 625 29.17 -8.64 9.43
CA HIS A 625 29.33 -7.29 9.97
C HIS A 625 28.07 -6.82 10.69
N ALA A 626 26.91 -6.93 10.05
CA ALA A 626 25.64 -6.52 10.66
C ALA A 626 25.27 -7.35 11.89
N ARG A 627 25.57 -8.66 11.90
CA ARG A 627 25.38 -9.53 13.07
C ARG A 627 26.31 -9.17 14.23
N ASN A 628 27.59 -8.92 13.94
CA ASN A 628 28.56 -8.48 14.94
C ASN A 628 28.21 -7.08 15.51
N TRP A 629 27.63 -6.21 14.69
CA TRP A 629 27.10 -4.93 15.13
C TRP A 629 25.94 -5.14 16.11
N LEU A 630 25.00 -6.01 15.75
CA LEU A 630 23.82 -6.33 16.56
C LEU A 630 24.17 -6.97 17.91
N GLU A 631 25.09 -7.93 17.94
CA GLU A 631 25.58 -8.59 19.16
C GLU A 631 26.04 -7.58 20.22
N LYS A 632 26.70 -6.51 19.78
CA LYS A 632 27.24 -5.46 20.65
C LYS A 632 26.22 -4.39 21.02
N ARG A 633 25.17 -4.23 20.21
CA ARG A 633 24.31 -3.04 20.26
C ARG A 633 23.54 -2.91 21.57
N THR A 634 22.98 -4.00 22.08
CA THR A 634 22.20 -3.98 23.32
C THR A 634 23.01 -3.47 24.51
N ASN A 635 24.23 -3.98 24.67
CA ASN A 635 25.14 -3.55 25.74
C ASN A 635 25.51 -2.06 25.62
N GLU A 636 25.79 -1.63 24.39
CA GLU A 636 26.15 -0.24 24.12
C GLU A 636 24.97 0.69 24.40
N PHE A 637 23.75 0.35 23.99
CA PHE A 637 22.59 1.22 24.19
C PHE A 637 22.20 1.33 25.68
N TYR A 638 22.28 0.25 26.47
CA TYR A 638 22.18 0.35 27.95
C TYR A 638 23.22 1.33 28.53
N THR A 639 24.46 1.25 28.03
CA THR A 639 25.55 2.12 28.50
C THR A 639 25.28 3.59 28.13
N GLN A 640 24.77 3.84 26.92
CA GLN A 640 24.42 5.18 26.48
C GLN A 640 23.27 5.79 27.28
N LEU A 641 22.19 5.04 27.51
CA LEU A 641 21.07 5.48 28.35
C LEU A 641 21.54 5.79 29.79
N GLY A 642 22.34 4.90 30.37
CA GLY A 642 22.88 5.07 31.73
C GLY A 642 23.76 6.30 31.87
N ASN A 643 24.63 6.55 30.89
CA ASN A 643 25.52 7.70 30.88
C ASN A 643 24.78 9.01 30.61
N PHE A 644 23.87 9.02 29.62
CA PHE A 644 23.19 10.24 29.18
C PHE A 644 22.16 10.73 30.21
N TYR A 645 21.42 9.82 30.84
CA TYR A 645 20.40 10.16 31.84
C TYR A 645 20.87 9.97 33.29
N HIS A 646 22.18 9.78 33.50
CA HIS A 646 22.79 9.64 34.83
C HIS A 646 22.18 8.52 35.71
N LEU A 647 21.85 7.39 35.10
CA LEU A 647 21.18 6.25 35.79
C LEU A 647 22.17 5.26 36.41
N GLY A 648 23.47 5.44 36.17
CA GLY A 648 24.50 4.45 36.50
C GLY A 648 24.47 3.23 35.57
N ASN A 649 25.08 2.13 36.02
CA ASN A 649 25.13 0.89 35.26
C ASN A 649 23.83 0.10 35.40
N ALA A 650 23.28 -0.38 34.29
CA ALA A 650 22.14 -1.28 34.30
C ALA A 650 22.54 -2.63 34.95
N ILE A 651 21.72 -3.10 35.88
CA ILE A 651 21.95 -4.31 36.68
C ILE A 651 21.25 -5.50 36.00
N PRO A 652 21.91 -6.67 35.86
CA PRO A 652 21.26 -7.89 35.38
C PRO A 652 19.96 -8.22 36.12
N LEU A 653 18.88 -8.37 35.34
CA LEU A 653 17.55 -8.72 35.81
C LEU A 653 17.02 -9.89 34.98
N ILE A 654 16.69 -10.99 35.65
CA ILE A 654 16.05 -12.14 35.02
C ILE A 654 14.70 -12.36 35.67
N ILE A 655 13.64 -12.48 34.86
CA ILE A 655 12.29 -12.80 35.34
C ILE A 655 11.90 -14.15 34.75
N ASN A 656 11.47 -15.08 35.61
CA ASN A 656 11.16 -16.48 35.30
C ASN A 656 12.35 -17.26 34.71
N LYS A 657 13.49 -17.26 35.44
CA LYS A 657 14.66 -18.06 35.08
C LYS A 657 14.43 -19.55 35.42
N ASP A 658 14.02 -20.34 34.42
CA ASP A 658 13.92 -21.80 34.44
C ASP A 658 12.80 -22.43 35.31
N GLY A 659 11.90 -23.15 34.65
CA GLY A 659 11.02 -24.14 35.26
C GLY A 659 9.85 -24.51 34.36
N GLU A 660 9.62 -25.81 34.14
CA GLU A 660 8.36 -26.35 33.60
C GLU A 660 7.11 -25.76 34.31
N ALA A 661 7.28 -25.26 35.56
CA ALA A 661 6.27 -24.57 36.36
C ALA A 661 5.99 -23.10 35.97
N THR A 662 6.78 -22.48 35.09
CA THR A 662 6.56 -21.10 34.60
C THR A 662 6.27 -21.03 33.10
N GLN A 663 6.19 -22.18 32.44
CA GLN A 663 5.71 -22.28 31.06
C GLN A 663 4.28 -21.74 30.96
N ASN A 664 4.00 -20.95 29.94
CA ASN A 664 2.73 -20.28 29.69
C ASN A 664 2.37 -19.11 30.63
N ILE A 665 3.30 -18.58 31.45
CA ILE A 665 3.04 -17.34 32.18
C ILE A 665 3.26 -16.15 31.23
N ARG A 666 2.20 -15.37 31.01
CA ARG A 666 2.29 -14.09 30.28
C ARG A 666 2.33 -12.94 31.27
N LEU A 667 3.46 -12.24 31.28
CA LEU A 667 3.70 -11.11 32.19
C LEU A 667 3.65 -9.77 31.45
N SER A 668 3.26 -8.74 32.19
CA SER A 668 3.53 -7.34 31.89
C SER A 668 4.58 -6.82 32.86
N PHE A 669 5.57 -6.10 32.36
CA PHE A 669 6.58 -5.39 33.12
C PHE A 669 6.38 -3.89 32.88
N ASN A 670 6.02 -3.14 33.93
CA ASN A 670 5.71 -1.70 33.88
C ASN A 670 4.67 -1.37 32.79
N GLY A 671 3.62 -2.19 32.68
CA GLY A 671 2.58 -2.04 31.66
C GLY A 671 2.96 -2.55 30.27
N VAL A 672 4.24 -2.90 30.03
CA VAL A 672 4.68 -3.52 28.77
C VAL A 672 4.45 -5.02 28.83
N ARG A 673 3.60 -5.53 27.94
CA ARG A 673 3.42 -6.98 27.77
C ARG A 673 4.70 -7.59 27.21
N LEU A 674 5.27 -8.57 27.91
CA LEU A 674 6.46 -9.28 27.44
C LEU A 674 6.09 -10.24 26.30
N SER A 675 6.97 -10.28 25.29
CA SER A 675 6.88 -11.16 24.13
C SER A 675 7.33 -12.58 24.46
N ASN A 676 8.28 -12.71 25.38
CA ASN A 676 8.80 -13.98 25.85
C ASN A 676 8.35 -14.29 27.29
N GLU A 677 8.25 -15.57 27.62
CA GLU A 677 7.93 -16.05 28.98
C GLU A 677 9.04 -15.72 29.99
N VAL A 678 10.26 -15.57 29.48
CA VAL A 678 11.47 -15.25 30.24
C VAL A 678 12.00 -13.89 29.83
N PHE A 679 12.02 -12.96 30.77
CA PHE A 679 12.77 -11.72 30.63
C PHE A 679 14.23 -11.98 30.97
N ASN A 680 15.15 -11.63 30.09
CA ASN A 680 16.59 -11.76 30.35
C ASN A 680 17.31 -10.49 29.90
N GLY A 681 17.34 -9.50 30.79
CA GLY A 681 17.82 -8.17 30.47
C GLY A 681 18.60 -7.53 31.60
N ARG A 682 18.58 -6.19 31.58
CA ARG A 682 19.12 -5.36 32.63
C ARG A 682 18.14 -4.24 32.95
N PHE A 683 18.21 -3.73 34.16
CA PHE A 683 17.39 -2.61 34.61
C PHE A 683 18.18 -1.71 35.54
N TYR A 684 17.84 -0.42 35.60
CA TYR A 684 18.60 0.54 36.41
C TYR A 684 18.12 0.55 37.85
N ALA A 685 19.05 0.77 38.79
CA ALA A 685 18.72 0.89 40.21
C ALA A 685 17.71 2.01 40.48
N ASP A 686 16.96 1.89 41.56
CA ASP A 686 15.94 2.81 42.07
C ASP A 686 14.70 3.00 41.18
N ARG A 687 14.73 2.49 39.94
CA ARG A 687 13.56 2.48 39.04
C ARG A 687 12.57 1.41 39.48
N VAL A 688 11.28 1.68 39.27
CA VAL A 688 10.21 0.77 39.70
C VAL A 688 10.13 -0.44 38.79
N ILE A 689 10.03 -1.62 39.40
CA ILE A 689 9.62 -2.86 38.77
C ILE A 689 8.19 -3.15 39.20
N SER A 690 7.28 -3.14 38.24
CA SER A 690 5.89 -3.55 38.39
C SER A 690 5.64 -4.77 37.51
N LEU A 691 5.42 -5.93 38.12
CA LEU A 691 5.08 -7.16 37.41
C LEU A 691 3.65 -7.57 37.71
N GLU A 692 2.92 -7.92 36.67
CA GLU A 692 1.58 -8.49 36.76
C GLU A 692 1.38 -9.45 35.59
N GLY A 693 0.41 -10.37 35.69
CA GLY A 693 0.14 -11.32 34.62
C GLY A 693 -0.69 -12.51 35.07
N GLY A 694 -0.88 -13.44 34.16
CA GLY A 694 -1.63 -14.67 34.41
C GLY A 694 -0.89 -15.87 33.81
N ALA A 695 -1.04 -17.02 34.48
CA ALA A 695 -0.55 -18.27 33.95
C ALA A 695 -1.59 -18.88 32.98
N GLY A 696 -1.11 -19.54 31.92
CA GLY A 696 -1.96 -20.28 30.99
C GLY A 696 -2.88 -21.27 31.73
N GLU A 697 -4.06 -21.54 31.17
CA GLU A 697 -5.05 -22.46 31.74
C GLU A 697 -5.72 -22.03 33.08
N GLY A 698 -5.70 -20.72 33.38
CA GLY A 698 -6.42 -20.16 34.53
C GLY A 698 -5.71 -20.34 35.88
N GLN A 699 -4.43 -20.70 35.85
CA GLN A 699 -3.54 -20.63 36.99
C GLN A 699 -3.31 -19.16 37.40
N MET A 700 -3.30 -18.89 38.71
CA MET A 700 -3.06 -17.56 39.27
C MET A 700 -1.67 -17.47 39.90
N ILE A 701 -1.04 -16.30 39.76
CA ILE A 701 0.20 -15.96 40.46
C ILE A 701 -0.15 -15.72 41.93
N SER A 702 0.40 -16.54 42.82
CA SER A 702 0.22 -16.43 44.27
C SER A 702 1.25 -15.54 44.95
N GLY A 703 2.37 -15.28 44.29
CA GLY A 703 3.46 -14.47 44.80
C GLY A 703 4.71 -14.56 43.93
N TRP A 704 5.80 -14.02 44.44
CA TRP A 704 7.04 -13.80 43.71
C TRP A 704 8.23 -14.17 44.57
N HIS A 705 9.06 -15.09 44.09
CA HIS A 705 10.36 -15.39 44.68
C HIS A 705 11.38 -14.40 44.13
N ILE A 706 12.02 -13.65 45.03
CA ILE A 706 13.01 -12.64 44.67
C ILE A 706 14.35 -13.09 45.23
N LYS A 707 15.34 -13.22 44.34
CA LYS A 707 16.71 -13.56 44.68
C LYS A 707 17.63 -12.41 44.27
N LYS A 708 18.29 -11.82 45.26
CA LYS A 708 19.24 -10.71 45.09
C LYS A 708 20.66 -11.16 45.42
N VAL A 709 21.62 -10.80 44.56
CA VAL A 709 23.05 -11.05 44.78
C VAL A 709 23.77 -9.72 44.93
N ALA A 710 24.47 -9.51 46.05
CA ALA A 710 25.26 -8.30 46.32
C ALA A 710 26.61 -8.67 46.96
N GLY A 711 27.69 -8.55 46.19
CA GLY A 711 29.02 -9.08 46.54
C GLY A 711 28.97 -10.59 46.71
N SER A 712 29.40 -11.07 47.87
CA SER A 712 29.28 -12.48 48.29
C SER A 712 27.94 -12.81 48.96
N SER A 713 27.07 -11.83 49.20
CA SER A 713 25.78 -12.02 49.85
C SER A 713 24.70 -12.42 48.85
N VAL A 714 23.89 -13.42 49.22
CA VAL A 714 22.69 -13.82 48.50
C VAL A 714 21.52 -13.74 49.47
N THR A 715 20.48 -12.99 49.11
CA THR A 715 19.23 -12.90 49.88
C THR A 715 18.06 -13.38 49.03
N GLU A 716 17.19 -14.20 49.62
CA GLU A 716 15.98 -14.68 49.00
C GLU A 716 14.77 -14.27 49.84
N GLU A 717 13.72 -13.78 49.20
CA GLU A 717 12.47 -13.41 49.84
C GLU A 717 11.27 -13.85 49.00
N PHE A 718 10.12 -13.98 49.65
CA PHE A 718 8.85 -14.28 48.99
C PHE A 718 7.86 -13.14 49.24
N VAL A 719 7.33 -12.57 48.17
CA VAL A 719 6.30 -11.53 48.21
C VAL A 719 4.98 -12.14 47.75
N ALA A 720 4.01 -12.24 48.66
CA ALA A 720 2.68 -12.75 48.32
C ALA A 720 1.87 -11.73 47.50
N GLY A 721 1.04 -12.22 46.59
CA GLY A 721 0.14 -11.41 45.76
C GLY A 721 0.32 -11.62 44.26
N GLU A 722 -0.72 -11.30 43.50
CA GLU A 722 -0.75 -11.45 42.04
C GLU A 722 0.14 -10.44 41.30
N LYS A 723 0.43 -9.32 41.96
CA LYS A 723 1.27 -8.24 41.43
C LYS A 723 2.48 -8.02 42.32
N LEU A 724 3.62 -7.74 41.70
CA LEU A 724 4.82 -7.26 42.38
C LEU A 724 5.03 -5.80 42.03
N SER A 725 5.28 -4.96 43.04
CA SER A 725 5.77 -3.60 42.83
C SER A 725 6.92 -3.34 43.80
N MET A 726 8.11 -3.03 43.28
CA MET A 726 9.30 -2.77 44.08
C MET A 726 10.26 -1.83 43.36
N ALA A 727 11.12 -1.13 44.08
CA ALA A 727 12.27 -0.44 43.47
C ALA A 727 13.37 -1.46 43.14
N MET A 728 14.02 -1.31 41.99
CA MET A 728 15.17 -2.12 41.58
C MET A 728 16.33 -1.87 42.56
N PRO A 729 16.78 -2.87 43.33
CA PRO A 729 17.81 -2.67 44.34
C PRO A 729 19.18 -2.45 43.71
N ALA A 730 20.03 -1.69 44.40
CA ALA A 730 21.46 -1.64 44.10
C ALA A 730 22.12 -2.99 44.45
N CYS A 731 22.38 -3.83 43.45
CA CYS A 731 22.96 -5.17 43.60
C CYS A 731 23.76 -5.59 42.36
N ASN A 732 24.43 -6.75 42.42
CA ASN A 732 25.12 -7.33 41.27
C ASN A 732 24.17 -8.04 40.30
N SER A 733 23.09 -8.66 40.80
CA SER A 733 22.02 -9.22 39.96
C SER A 733 20.74 -9.45 40.75
N LEU A 734 19.60 -9.42 40.05
CA LEU A 734 18.28 -9.74 40.56
C LEU A 734 17.65 -10.85 39.72
N THR A 735 17.04 -11.83 40.37
CA THR A 735 16.18 -12.84 39.74
C THR A 735 14.82 -12.80 40.41
N ILE A 736 13.76 -12.74 39.62
CA ILE A 736 12.37 -12.77 40.09
C ILE A 736 11.67 -13.96 39.42
N THR A 737 11.00 -14.80 40.19
CA THR A 737 10.27 -15.95 39.66
C THR A 737 8.84 -15.93 40.18
N ALA A 738 7.86 -15.98 39.28
CA ALA A 738 6.46 -16.08 39.66
C ALA A 738 6.17 -17.44 40.33
N ALA A 739 5.42 -17.41 41.44
CA ALA A 739 4.94 -18.60 42.12
C ALA A 739 3.47 -18.85 41.78
N ILE A 740 3.17 -19.98 41.15
CA ILE A 740 1.81 -20.38 40.75
C ILE A 740 1.18 -21.34 41.77
N VAL A 741 -0.16 -21.30 41.91
CA VAL A 741 -0.90 -22.33 42.65
C VAL A 741 -1.21 -23.51 41.72
N PRO A 742 -0.71 -24.73 41.98
CA PRO A 742 -1.11 -25.89 41.21
C PRO A 742 -2.57 -26.23 41.51
N GLY A 743 -3.46 -26.19 40.51
CA GLY A 743 -4.75 -26.88 40.58
C GLY A 743 -6.04 -26.05 40.60
N GLN A 744 -6.01 -24.74 40.38
CA GLN A 744 -7.24 -24.01 40.01
C GLN A 744 -7.20 -23.71 38.52
N THR A 745 -7.74 -24.62 37.71
CA THR A 745 -8.11 -24.27 36.34
C THR A 745 -9.26 -23.28 36.44
N GLY A 746 -9.09 -22.08 35.88
CA GLY A 746 -10.00 -20.93 36.00
C GLY A 746 -11.41 -21.11 35.42
N ILE A 747 -11.88 -22.34 35.19
CA ILE A 747 -13.27 -22.68 34.89
C ILE A 747 -13.61 -23.99 35.61
N SER A 748 -14.04 -23.93 36.86
CA SER A 748 -14.48 -25.14 37.57
C SER A 748 -16.00 -25.32 37.63
N THR A 749 -16.82 -24.30 37.36
CA THR A 749 -18.29 -24.48 37.27
C THR A 749 -19.00 -23.30 36.57
N LEU A 750 -19.55 -23.52 35.38
CA LEU A 750 -20.85 -22.92 35.10
C LEU A 750 -21.84 -23.68 35.99
N ARG A 751 -22.53 -22.99 36.91
CA ARG A 751 -23.52 -23.62 37.80
C ARG A 751 -24.48 -24.47 36.95
N SER A 752 -24.42 -25.80 37.08
CA SER A 752 -25.47 -26.66 36.56
C SER A 752 -26.62 -26.60 37.55
N ASP A 753 -27.64 -25.80 37.23
CA ASP A 753 -28.93 -25.89 37.90
C ASP A 753 -29.56 -27.25 37.53
N ALA A 754 -29.98 -28.03 38.53
CA ALA A 754 -30.54 -29.37 38.36
C ALA A 754 -31.88 -29.39 37.59
N THR A 755 -32.40 -28.21 37.22
CA THR A 755 -33.64 -28.03 36.45
C THR A 755 -33.45 -28.09 34.93
N TYR A 756 -32.22 -28.08 34.39
CA TYR A 756 -31.99 -28.12 32.94
C TYR A 756 -31.61 -29.52 32.43
N PRO A 757 -32.17 -29.99 31.31
CA PRO A 757 -31.82 -31.28 30.72
C PRO A 757 -30.33 -31.33 30.34
N GLN A 758 -29.67 -32.45 30.63
CA GLN A 758 -28.26 -32.70 30.29
C GLN A 758 -27.98 -32.40 28.82
N GLY A 759 -26.83 -31.81 28.48
CA GLY A 759 -26.54 -31.45 27.09
C GLY A 759 -25.05 -31.29 26.78
N ILE A 760 -24.72 -31.48 25.50
CA ILE A 760 -23.37 -31.36 24.95
C ILE A 760 -23.34 -30.16 24.02
N TYR A 761 -22.34 -29.29 24.14
CA TYR A 761 -22.12 -28.12 23.28
C TYR A 761 -20.72 -28.19 22.66
N ASP A 762 -20.54 -27.61 21.48
CA ASP A 762 -19.21 -27.39 20.89
C ASP A 762 -18.57 -26.09 21.43
N LEU A 763 -17.31 -25.84 21.06
CA LEU A 763 -16.56 -24.65 21.51
C LEU A 763 -17.12 -23.32 21.00
N SER A 764 -18.01 -23.34 20.00
CA SER A 764 -18.73 -22.14 19.55
C SER A 764 -19.99 -21.85 20.38
N GLY A 765 -20.26 -22.68 21.40
CA GLY A 765 -21.46 -22.56 22.24
C GLY A 765 -22.71 -23.18 21.61
N ARG A 766 -22.59 -23.85 20.45
CA ARG A 766 -23.71 -24.49 19.77
C ARG A 766 -24.04 -25.82 20.43
N LYS A 767 -25.33 -26.06 20.68
CA LYS A 767 -25.85 -27.29 21.28
C LYS A 767 -25.80 -28.45 20.28
N VAL A 768 -25.07 -29.52 20.64
CA VAL A 768 -24.80 -30.69 19.79
C VAL A 768 -25.70 -31.87 20.16
N ARG A 769 -26.02 -32.07 21.45
CA ARG A 769 -26.94 -33.12 21.93
C ARG A 769 -27.70 -32.71 23.18
N ILE A 770 -28.86 -33.33 23.40
CA ILE A 770 -29.77 -33.11 24.54
C ILE A 770 -30.08 -34.46 25.20
N GLY A 771 -30.21 -34.46 26.52
CA GLY A 771 -30.59 -35.61 27.35
C GLY A 771 -29.47 -36.61 27.62
N THR A 772 -28.22 -36.31 27.24
CA THR A 772 -27.08 -37.24 27.41
C THR A 772 -25.77 -36.51 27.63
N THR A 773 -24.85 -37.19 28.32
CA THR A 773 -23.44 -36.80 28.48
C THR A 773 -22.49 -37.66 27.64
N SER A 774 -22.99 -38.68 26.93
CA SER A 774 -22.15 -39.54 26.08
C SER A 774 -21.75 -38.82 24.79
N LEU A 775 -20.44 -38.80 24.55
CA LEU A 775 -19.83 -38.28 23.32
C LEU A 775 -19.83 -39.32 22.18
N ASP A 776 -20.39 -40.52 22.37
CA ASP A 776 -20.33 -41.61 21.39
C ASP A 776 -20.99 -41.24 20.07
N GLY A 777 -20.30 -41.47 18.95
CA GLY A 777 -20.74 -41.07 17.61
C GLY A 777 -20.56 -39.59 17.25
N LEU A 778 -20.05 -38.72 18.15
CA LEU A 778 -19.60 -37.37 17.77
C LEU A 778 -18.17 -37.37 17.22
N PRO A 779 -17.81 -36.44 16.30
CA PRO A 779 -16.43 -36.29 15.81
C PRO A 779 -15.41 -36.04 16.94
N LYS A 780 -14.14 -36.34 16.69
CA LYS A 780 -13.05 -35.95 17.60
C LYS A 780 -13.03 -34.43 17.74
N GLY A 781 -12.84 -33.95 18.96
CA GLY A 781 -12.91 -32.53 19.26
C GLY A 781 -13.14 -32.25 20.73
N VAL A 782 -13.35 -30.97 21.03
CA VAL A 782 -13.57 -30.48 22.38
C VAL A 782 -15.03 -30.09 22.54
N TYR A 783 -15.65 -30.59 23.61
CA TYR A 783 -17.07 -30.36 23.91
C TYR A 783 -17.23 -29.83 25.33
N ILE A 784 -18.34 -29.15 25.59
CA ILE A 784 -18.81 -28.81 26.93
C ILE A 784 -19.95 -29.76 27.30
N VAL A 785 -19.74 -30.58 28.31
CA VAL A 785 -20.70 -31.58 28.82
C VAL A 785 -21.05 -31.22 30.25
N ASN A 786 -22.31 -30.88 30.52
CA ASN A 786 -22.77 -30.42 31.84
C ASN A 786 -21.85 -29.38 32.50
N GLY A 787 -21.45 -28.36 31.72
CA GLY A 787 -20.59 -27.28 32.21
C GLY A 787 -19.11 -27.64 32.36
N LYS A 788 -18.68 -28.84 31.96
CA LYS A 788 -17.27 -29.27 31.98
C LYS A 788 -16.74 -29.46 30.56
N LYS A 789 -15.52 -28.97 30.31
CA LYS A 789 -14.79 -29.21 29.07
C LYS A 789 -14.33 -30.68 29.02
N VAL A 790 -14.69 -31.41 27.97
CA VAL A 790 -14.32 -32.81 27.74
C VAL A 790 -13.71 -32.94 26.35
N VAL A 791 -12.54 -33.58 26.25
CA VAL A 791 -11.85 -33.80 24.97
C VAL A 791 -12.13 -35.23 24.50
N LYS A 792 -12.74 -35.37 23.32
CA LYS A 792 -12.92 -36.67 22.68
C LYS A 792 -11.73 -36.98 21.79
N THR A 793 -10.87 -37.87 22.25
CA THR A 793 -9.64 -38.28 21.56
C THR A 793 -9.79 -39.57 20.74
N ARG A 794 -10.85 -40.35 20.96
CA ARG A 794 -11.18 -41.58 20.21
C ARG A 794 -12.63 -41.62 19.79
#